data_AF-F1T7R0-F1
#
_entry.id   AF-F1T7R0-F1
#
_cell.length_a   1.000
_cell.length_b   1.000
_cell.length_c   1.000
_cell.angle_alpha   90.00
_cell.angle_beta   90.00
_cell.angle_gamma   90.00
#
_symmetry.space_group_name_H-M   'P 1'
#
loop_
_entity.id
_entity.type
_entity.pdbx_description
1 polymer ?
#
loop_
_entity_poly.entity_id
_entity_poly.type
_entity_poly.pdbx_seq_one_letter_code
_entity_poly.pdbx_strand_id
1 'polypeptide(L)'
;MRYKILALFAITIIIIIISVFSKTFAYQEAREIKILFTHDIHDHLLPNKGEYNGNTVWTGGYSRLKTAIDKEKADSKNTVLVDAGDYSMGDLFQSLFSTDAPELRIMGQMGYDVTTFGNHEFEFKDTGLSGHLYAAKNSGDKLPQIVTSNIEFPDVKKMNKSSYELQQAMKAYGVKEYTILNKGGIRIGIFGLMGRDADSCRTASEITFDNIVESSKKVVKKLKQEGVDLIVCLSHSGTWEKSSKSEDEILAKKVPEINVIISGHTHTLLQKPIIHGNTVIGSCGEYGNNLGVIELVQTSGKGWSLKDYHLKNIDQSINENIEISQTISKFKDMVQQKYLNYFDLQFDEVLCKSPFSFIATDQIGKKLQEDTLGNLISDGYIYSVKQAEGGAYEPVAVAIAPVGTIRGSFVEGEITVQDAFISSCLGIGPDDISGYPLISVYLTGKELKNLCELDASISPMLSYAQLYMSGISYTFNPNRMMLNRVTEAYLQKHDGTKEKINDKKLYRVVSGLYNAQMLSTVGDRSFGLLPIIPKTRDGKPIKNFNSRIIYTNSGGHTTELKEWLATARYLQSFPKVEGVPQIPYYYNTLHGRKIIDNTNSLGAILGNPNSIAVKLYLLVFAAVAVISAAVLGIVRFVRKRKSNKTAV
;
A
#
# COMPACT_ATOMS: atom_id res chain seq x y z
N MET A 1 78.24 46.64 11.47
CA MET A 1 77.80 45.31 11.96
C MET A 1 76.48 45.37 12.74
N ARG A 2 76.32 46.31 13.70
CA ARG A 2 75.08 46.49 14.50
C ARG A 2 73.77 46.65 13.69
N TYR A 3 73.77 47.44 12.62
CA TYR A 3 72.55 47.65 11.80
C TYR A 3 72.11 46.41 10.98
N LYS A 4 73.04 45.51 10.64
CA LYS A 4 72.71 44.25 9.94
C LYS A 4 72.05 43.22 10.87
N ILE A 5 72.42 43.22 12.15
CA ILE A 5 71.84 42.32 13.16
C ILE A 5 70.41 42.77 13.50
N LEU A 6 70.17 44.08 13.64
CA LEU A 6 68.83 44.64 13.85
C LEU A 6 67.90 44.40 12.65
N ALA A 7 68.40 44.49 11.42
CA ALA A 7 67.62 44.19 10.23
C ALA A 7 67.25 42.69 10.14
N LEU A 8 68.18 41.79 10.46
CA LEU A 8 67.88 40.35 10.53
C LEU A 8 66.81 40.07 11.60
N PHE A 9 66.92 40.67 12.78
CA PHE A 9 65.98 40.44 13.88
C PHE A 9 64.57 40.95 13.54
N ALA A 10 64.46 42.10 12.87
CA ALA A 10 63.18 42.63 12.40
C ALA A 10 62.55 41.74 11.32
N ILE A 11 63.35 41.20 10.39
CA ILE A 11 62.87 40.27 9.36
C ILE A 11 62.40 38.96 10.00
N THR A 12 63.12 38.43 10.99
CA THR A 12 62.70 37.21 11.71
C THR A 12 61.41 37.44 12.50
N ILE A 13 61.25 38.59 13.16
CA ILE A 13 60.00 38.95 13.85
C ILE A 13 58.85 39.09 12.85
N ILE A 14 59.06 39.70 11.68
CA ILE A 14 58.03 39.81 10.64
C ILE A 14 57.65 38.42 10.10
N ILE A 15 58.62 37.53 9.89
CA ILE A 15 58.36 36.15 9.46
C ILE A 15 57.58 35.39 10.54
N ILE A 16 57.93 35.53 11.82
CA ILE A 16 57.21 34.91 12.94
C ILE A 16 55.79 35.48 13.05
N ILE A 17 55.60 36.80 12.90
CA ILE A 17 54.28 37.43 12.91
C ILE A 17 53.45 36.97 11.71
N ILE A 18 54.02 36.86 10.51
CA ILE A 18 53.32 36.30 9.32
C ILE A 18 52.99 34.81 9.53
N SER A 19 53.84 34.06 10.22
CA SER A 19 53.61 32.64 10.55
C SER A 19 52.53 32.46 11.63
N VAL A 20 52.41 33.39 12.57
CA VAL A 20 51.41 33.38 13.67
C VAL A 20 50.08 34.02 13.22
N PHE A 21 50.09 34.96 12.28
CA PHE A 21 48.88 35.53 11.65
C PHE A 21 48.39 34.75 10.43
N SER A 22 49.15 33.76 9.96
CA SER A 22 48.61 32.66 9.16
C SER A 22 47.76 31.76 10.07
N LYS A 23 46.72 32.31 10.69
CA LYS A 23 45.49 31.54 10.84
C LYS A 23 45.15 31.15 9.42
N THR A 24 45.50 29.92 9.06
CA THR A 24 44.87 29.21 7.98
C THR A 24 43.38 29.49 8.10
N PHE A 25 42.86 30.40 7.28
CA PHE A 25 41.52 30.25 6.76
C PHE A 25 41.59 28.91 6.01
N ALA A 26 41.47 27.82 6.76
CA ALA A 26 41.16 26.54 6.19
C ALA A 26 39.84 26.81 5.49
N TYR A 27 39.91 26.99 4.18
CA TYR A 27 38.75 26.98 3.33
C TYR A 27 38.16 25.59 3.52
N GLN A 28 37.23 25.47 4.46
CA GLN A 28 36.59 24.21 4.75
C GLN A 28 35.77 23.89 3.50
N GLU A 29 36.30 23.00 2.67
CA GLU A 29 35.62 22.56 1.45
C GLU A 29 34.17 22.19 1.79
N ALA A 30 33.26 22.57 0.89
CA ALA A 30 31.86 22.25 1.04
C ALA A 30 31.71 20.73 1.20
N ARG A 31 31.01 20.29 2.24
CA ARG A 31 30.73 18.86 2.44
C ARG A 31 29.51 18.49 1.62
N GLU A 32 29.64 17.51 0.75
CA GLU A 32 28.54 17.02 -0.08
C GLU A 32 28.21 15.57 0.25
N ILE A 33 26.93 15.24 0.23
CA ILE A 33 26.38 13.91 0.46
C ILE A 33 25.26 13.64 -0.53
N LYS A 34 25.30 12.46 -1.15
CA LYS A 34 24.24 11.94 -2.02
C LYS A 34 23.48 10.85 -1.26
N ILE A 35 22.17 10.97 -1.20
CA ILE A 35 21.25 9.95 -0.67
C ILE A 35 20.47 9.40 -1.85
N LEU A 36 20.74 8.14 -2.17
CA LEU A 36 19.94 7.35 -3.09
C LEU A 36 18.86 6.65 -2.28
N PHE A 37 17.62 6.66 -2.75
CA PHE A 37 16.52 6.10 -1.99
C PHE A 37 15.47 5.38 -2.84
N THR A 38 14.88 4.37 -2.23
CA THR A 38 13.65 3.69 -2.67
C THR A 38 12.66 3.56 -1.51
N HIS A 39 11.45 3.13 -1.82
CA HIS A 39 10.43 2.66 -0.88
C HIS A 39 9.36 1.93 -1.70
N ASP A 40 8.52 1.13 -1.04
CA ASP A 40 7.34 0.49 -1.66
C ASP A 40 7.71 -0.28 -2.94
N ILE A 41 8.84 -0.98 -2.92
CA ILE A 41 9.31 -1.78 -4.07
C ILE A 41 8.51 -3.08 -4.21
N HIS A 42 7.83 -3.52 -3.15
CA HIS A 42 6.80 -4.57 -3.17
C HIS A 42 7.22 -5.84 -3.93
N ASP A 43 8.42 -6.34 -3.66
CA ASP A 43 8.91 -7.60 -4.24
C ASP A 43 9.00 -7.63 -5.78
N HIS A 44 8.94 -6.48 -6.47
CA HIS A 44 9.09 -6.37 -7.93
C HIS A 44 10.55 -6.54 -8.37
N LEU A 45 11.10 -7.73 -8.13
CA LEU A 45 12.45 -8.15 -8.51
C LEU A 45 12.60 -8.15 -10.02
N LEU A 46 11.56 -8.59 -10.73
CA LEU A 46 11.45 -8.56 -12.19
C LEU A 46 10.82 -7.23 -12.67
N PRO A 47 11.05 -6.84 -13.94
CA PRO A 47 10.43 -5.64 -14.49
C PRO A 47 8.90 -5.72 -14.54
N ASN A 48 8.25 -4.60 -14.19
CA ASN A 48 6.82 -4.41 -14.24
C ASN A 48 6.34 -4.25 -15.68
N LYS A 49 5.23 -4.91 -16.01
CA LYS A 49 4.55 -4.75 -17.29
C LYS A 49 3.43 -3.72 -17.14
N GLY A 50 3.45 -2.65 -17.94
CA GLY A 50 2.45 -1.58 -17.90
C GLY A 50 2.05 -1.09 -19.29
N GLU A 51 1.11 -0.16 -19.34
CA GLU A 51 0.64 0.49 -20.58
C GLU A 51 0.90 1.99 -20.52
N TYR A 52 1.46 2.54 -21.58
CA TYR A 52 1.64 3.98 -21.75
C TYR A 52 1.40 4.39 -23.21
N ASN A 53 0.42 5.27 -23.42
CA ASN A 53 0.02 5.77 -24.75
C ASN A 53 -0.25 4.63 -25.76
N GLY A 54 -0.94 3.57 -25.32
CA GLY A 54 -1.30 2.42 -26.14
C GLY A 54 -0.16 1.43 -26.39
N ASN A 55 1.01 1.61 -25.76
CA ASN A 55 2.14 0.69 -25.90
C ASN A 55 2.43 -0.02 -24.58
N THR A 56 2.78 -1.30 -24.67
CA THR A 56 3.33 -2.03 -23.51
C THR A 56 4.70 -1.45 -23.16
N VAL A 57 4.89 -1.11 -21.89
CA VAL A 57 6.15 -0.60 -21.34
C VAL A 57 6.63 -1.48 -20.20
N TRP A 58 7.95 -1.59 -20.05
CA TRP A 58 8.59 -2.33 -18.98
C TRP A 58 9.40 -1.39 -18.08
N THR A 59 9.02 -1.30 -16.81
CA THR A 59 9.64 -0.41 -15.83
C THR A 59 10.13 -1.17 -14.60
N GLY A 60 11.03 -0.57 -13.83
CA GLY A 60 11.56 -1.19 -12.62
C GLY A 60 12.42 -2.43 -12.87
N GLY A 61 12.36 -3.37 -11.93
CA GLY A 61 13.22 -4.56 -11.85
C GLY A 61 14.55 -4.27 -11.17
N TYR A 62 14.91 -5.10 -10.20
CA TYR A 62 16.07 -4.91 -9.32
C TYR A 62 17.39 -4.91 -10.11
N SER A 63 17.46 -5.68 -11.19
CA SER A 63 18.64 -5.75 -12.04
C SER A 63 18.95 -4.42 -12.75
N ARG A 64 17.93 -3.74 -13.29
CA ARG A 64 18.09 -2.41 -13.90
C ARG A 64 18.31 -1.33 -12.83
N LEU A 65 17.59 -1.44 -11.71
CA LEU A 65 17.77 -0.57 -10.57
C LEU A 65 19.22 -0.61 -10.04
N LYS A 66 19.84 -1.79 -9.97
CA LYS A 66 21.26 -1.92 -9.60
C LYS A 66 22.18 -1.18 -10.56
N THR A 67 21.98 -1.31 -11.87
CA THR A 67 22.78 -0.57 -12.86
C THR A 67 22.63 0.95 -12.69
N ALA A 68 21.42 1.43 -12.40
CA ALA A 68 21.19 2.85 -12.12
C ALA A 68 21.89 3.30 -10.83
N ILE A 69 21.80 2.50 -9.76
CA ILE A 69 22.49 2.74 -8.47
C ILE A 69 24.01 2.84 -8.69
N ASP A 70 24.59 1.91 -9.45
CA ASP A 70 26.03 1.88 -9.70
C ASP A 70 26.51 3.12 -10.46
N LYS A 71 25.70 3.57 -11.44
CA LYS A 71 25.97 4.79 -12.18
C LYS A 71 25.94 6.01 -11.26
N GLU A 72 24.90 6.14 -10.44
CA GLU A 72 24.79 7.27 -9.50
C GLU A 72 25.90 7.30 -8.44
N LYS A 73 26.34 6.12 -8.00
CA LYS A 73 27.47 5.96 -7.05
C LYS A 73 28.83 6.26 -7.69
N ALA A 74 28.99 6.06 -9.00
CA ALA A 74 30.25 6.38 -9.69
C ALA A 74 30.54 7.90 -9.69
N ASP A 75 29.49 8.70 -9.72
CA ASP A 75 29.57 10.17 -9.82
C ASP A 75 29.75 10.88 -8.46
N SER A 76 29.72 10.14 -7.33
CA SER A 76 29.86 10.72 -5.99
C SER A 76 30.64 9.83 -5.02
N LYS A 77 31.60 10.43 -4.31
CA LYS A 77 32.43 9.72 -3.30
C LYS A 77 31.69 9.49 -1.98
N ASN A 78 30.63 10.25 -1.71
CA ASN A 78 29.89 10.22 -0.47
C ASN A 78 28.44 9.86 -0.79
N THR A 79 28.14 8.57 -0.87
CA THR A 79 26.79 8.09 -1.17
C THR A 79 26.30 7.11 -0.11
N VAL A 80 25.05 7.29 0.29
CA VAL A 80 24.27 6.32 1.08
C VAL A 80 23.09 5.87 0.23
N LEU A 81 22.83 4.56 0.20
CA LEU A 81 21.64 3.98 -0.40
C LEU A 81 20.71 3.48 0.71
N VAL A 82 19.47 3.98 0.73
CA VAL A 82 18.48 3.66 1.76
C VAL A 82 17.14 3.22 1.16
N ASP A 83 16.35 2.52 1.95
CA ASP A 83 14.98 2.15 1.61
C ASP A 83 14.01 2.45 2.76
N ALA A 84 12.81 2.96 2.45
CA ALA A 84 11.82 3.35 3.45
C ALA A 84 10.70 2.32 3.70
N GLY A 85 10.95 1.02 3.48
CA GLY A 85 10.05 -0.07 3.85
C GLY A 85 9.06 -0.46 2.74
N ASP A 86 8.27 -1.49 3.00
CA ASP A 86 7.46 -2.21 2.00
C ASP A 86 8.32 -2.72 0.84
N TYR A 87 9.41 -3.39 1.19
CA TYR A 87 10.22 -4.11 0.22
C TYR A 87 9.63 -5.46 -0.15
N SER A 88 8.75 -6.00 0.69
CA SER A 88 8.04 -7.26 0.51
C SER A 88 6.61 -7.06 -0.01
N MET A 89 5.98 -8.19 -0.37
CA MET A 89 4.58 -8.32 -0.80
C MET A 89 4.25 -7.61 -2.12
N GLY A 90 4.08 -8.38 -3.20
CA GLY A 90 3.63 -7.87 -4.50
C GLY A 90 3.74 -8.88 -5.63
N ASP A 91 4.79 -9.70 -5.62
CA ASP A 91 5.12 -10.65 -6.68
C ASP A 91 5.33 -12.08 -6.11
N LEU A 92 5.56 -13.06 -6.98
CA LEU A 92 5.71 -14.47 -6.64
C LEU A 92 6.89 -14.76 -5.69
N PHE A 93 7.92 -13.91 -5.64
CA PHE A 93 9.08 -14.12 -4.78
C PHE A 93 8.74 -14.02 -3.30
N GLN A 94 7.65 -13.34 -2.94
CA GLN A 94 7.11 -13.24 -1.59
C GLN A 94 6.74 -14.61 -1.01
N SER A 95 6.50 -15.62 -1.87
CA SER A 95 6.30 -17.00 -1.43
C SER A 95 7.50 -17.58 -0.66
N LEU A 96 8.68 -16.97 -0.82
CA LEU A 96 9.92 -17.30 -0.13
C LEU A 96 10.25 -16.36 1.02
N PHE A 97 9.41 -15.34 1.28
CA PHE A 97 9.66 -14.27 2.27
C PHE A 97 10.10 -14.86 3.62
N SER A 98 9.31 -15.77 4.17
CA SER A 98 9.54 -16.33 5.51
C SER A 98 10.64 -17.39 5.56
N THR A 99 11.11 -17.92 4.42
CA THR A 99 11.99 -19.11 4.38
C THR A 99 13.38 -18.83 3.80
N ASP A 100 13.50 -17.91 2.84
CA ASP A 100 14.74 -17.67 2.10
C ASP A 100 15.11 -16.19 1.97
N ALA A 101 14.20 -15.28 2.34
CA ALA A 101 14.39 -13.83 2.40
C ALA A 101 15.05 -13.20 1.14
N PRO A 102 14.50 -13.43 -0.06
CA PRO A 102 15.09 -12.93 -1.30
C PRO A 102 15.30 -11.41 -1.27
N GLU A 103 14.37 -10.66 -0.71
CA GLU A 103 14.34 -9.19 -0.71
C GLU A 103 15.58 -8.61 -0.01
N LEU A 104 15.80 -8.92 1.28
CA LEU A 104 16.95 -8.42 2.04
C LEU A 104 18.29 -8.88 1.48
N ARG A 105 18.35 -10.10 0.95
CA ARG A 105 19.57 -10.67 0.38
C ARG A 105 19.98 -9.96 -0.91
N ILE A 106 19.02 -9.73 -1.82
CA ILE A 106 19.30 -8.99 -3.05
C ILE A 106 19.56 -7.51 -2.74
N MET A 107 18.80 -6.87 -1.85
CA MET A 107 19.08 -5.49 -1.42
C MET A 107 20.50 -5.35 -0.86
N GLY A 108 20.96 -6.34 -0.08
CA GLY A 108 22.33 -6.39 0.42
C GLY A 108 23.39 -6.52 -0.69
N GLN A 109 23.14 -7.35 -1.71
CA GLN A 109 23.99 -7.46 -2.91
C GLN A 109 23.98 -6.16 -3.74
N MET A 110 22.84 -5.48 -3.82
CA MET A 110 22.72 -4.18 -4.48
C MET A 110 23.45 -3.06 -3.73
N GLY A 111 23.80 -3.32 -2.47
CA GLY A 111 24.56 -2.41 -1.63
C GLY A 111 23.70 -1.35 -0.97
N TYR A 112 22.47 -1.69 -0.58
CA TYR A 112 21.69 -0.90 0.37
C TYR A 112 22.42 -0.84 1.71
N ASP A 113 22.55 0.36 2.26
CA ASP A 113 23.19 0.57 3.56
C ASP A 113 22.16 0.36 4.69
N VAL A 114 20.95 0.92 4.54
CA VAL A 114 19.90 0.90 5.59
C VAL A 114 18.50 0.73 5.00
N THR A 115 17.63 -0.04 5.66
CA THR A 115 16.19 -0.07 5.41
C THR A 115 15.40 0.02 6.73
N THR A 116 14.08 0.19 6.65
CA THR A 116 13.12 0.10 7.76
C THR A 116 12.03 -0.91 7.41
N PHE A 117 11.14 -1.20 8.35
CA PHE A 117 9.91 -1.95 8.06
C PHE A 117 8.80 -1.02 7.59
N GLY A 118 8.07 -1.46 6.56
CA GLY A 118 6.74 -1.02 6.20
C GLY A 118 5.66 -1.99 6.69
N ASN A 119 4.40 -1.70 6.40
CA ASN A 119 3.29 -2.53 6.90
C ASN A 119 3.28 -3.93 6.29
N HIS A 120 3.77 -4.11 5.06
CA HIS A 120 3.73 -5.39 4.37
C HIS A 120 4.78 -6.40 4.86
N GLU A 121 5.85 -5.96 5.52
CA GLU A 121 6.79 -6.87 6.19
C GLU A 121 6.12 -7.72 7.29
N PHE A 122 4.92 -7.34 7.74
CA PHE A 122 4.12 -8.06 8.74
C PHE A 122 2.94 -8.84 8.13
N GLU A 123 2.81 -8.94 6.81
CA GLU A 123 1.67 -9.62 6.17
C GLU A 123 1.58 -11.09 6.58
N PHE A 124 2.73 -11.76 6.69
CA PHE A 124 2.87 -13.13 7.18
C PHE A 124 2.87 -13.23 8.72
N LYS A 125 2.37 -12.19 9.40
CA LYS A 125 2.34 -12.03 10.87
C LYS A 125 3.76 -12.03 11.47
N ASP A 126 3.82 -12.00 12.79
CA ASP A 126 5.09 -12.04 13.55
C ASP A 126 5.98 -13.22 13.17
N THR A 127 5.38 -14.40 12.94
CA THR A 127 6.11 -15.62 12.61
C THR A 127 6.77 -15.54 11.24
N GLY A 128 6.10 -14.94 10.26
CA GLY A 128 6.67 -14.77 8.93
C GLY A 128 7.84 -13.79 8.92
N LEU A 129 7.69 -12.63 9.57
CA LEU A 129 8.80 -11.68 9.72
C LEU A 129 9.96 -12.28 10.53
N SER A 130 9.66 -13.07 11.56
CA SER A 130 10.70 -13.81 12.31
C SER A 130 11.48 -14.75 11.39
N GLY A 131 10.76 -15.54 10.58
CA GLY A 131 11.35 -16.46 9.60
C GLY A 131 12.21 -15.73 8.59
N HIS A 132 11.70 -14.62 8.04
CA HIS A 132 12.42 -13.75 7.10
C HIS A 132 13.76 -13.25 7.68
N LEU A 133 13.73 -12.69 8.89
CA LEU A 133 14.93 -12.17 9.56
C LEU A 133 15.95 -13.27 9.88
N TYR A 134 15.49 -14.45 10.31
CA TYR A 134 16.37 -15.60 10.53
C TYR A 134 16.95 -16.13 9.23
N ALA A 135 16.14 -16.27 8.17
CA ALA A 135 16.58 -16.73 6.86
C ALA A 135 17.63 -15.81 6.26
N ALA A 136 17.39 -14.50 6.29
CA ALA A 136 18.37 -13.49 5.85
C ALA A 136 19.67 -13.60 6.67
N LYS A 137 19.57 -13.63 8.00
CA LYS A 137 20.75 -13.72 8.88
C LYS A 137 21.56 -15.00 8.66
N ASN A 138 20.88 -16.13 8.48
CA ASN A 138 21.50 -17.44 8.33
C ASN A 138 22.06 -17.67 6.93
N SER A 139 21.67 -16.88 5.92
CA SER A 139 22.23 -16.99 4.57
C SER A 139 23.72 -16.64 4.53
N GLY A 140 24.19 -15.82 5.48
CA GLY A 140 25.57 -15.32 5.53
C GLY A 140 25.87 -14.25 4.48
N ASP A 141 24.87 -13.79 3.74
CA ASP A 141 25.03 -12.72 2.75
C ASP A 141 25.31 -11.37 3.44
N LYS A 142 25.80 -10.42 2.66
CA LYS A 142 25.75 -9.01 3.06
C LYS A 142 24.29 -8.58 3.08
N LEU A 143 23.86 -7.90 4.14
CA LEU A 143 22.48 -7.45 4.34
C LEU A 143 22.45 -5.96 4.71
N PRO A 144 21.38 -5.22 4.37
CA PRO A 144 21.20 -3.85 4.85
C PRO A 144 20.96 -3.84 6.37
N GLN A 145 21.40 -2.77 7.04
CA GLN A 145 21.03 -2.55 8.45
C GLN A 145 19.55 -2.20 8.50
N ILE A 146 18.78 -2.87 9.35
CA ILE A 146 17.38 -2.51 9.58
C ILE A 146 17.31 -1.57 10.79
N VAL A 147 16.60 -0.45 10.65
CA VAL A 147 16.32 0.50 11.73
C VAL A 147 14.83 0.67 11.96
N THR A 148 14.39 0.75 13.22
CA THR A 148 12.99 1.02 13.57
C THR A 148 12.87 1.70 14.94
N SER A 149 12.23 2.86 14.86
CA SER A 149 12.02 3.93 15.82
C SER A 149 11.16 3.69 17.04
N ASN A 150 10.04 3.05 16.74
CA ASN A 150 8.81 3.24 17.47
C ASN A 150 8.06 1.93 17.68
N ILE A 151 8.71 0.77 17.49
CA ILE A 151 8.13 -0.52 17.88
C ILE A 151 8.15 -0.65 19.40
N GLU A 152 6.99 -0.97 19.96
CA GLU A 152 6.81 -1.37 21.35
C GLU A 152 6.36 -2.83 21.41
N PHE A 153 7.14 -3.62 22.15
CA PHE A 153 6.78 -4.99 22.49
C PHE A 153 5.96 -5.02 23.78
N PRO A 154 4.99 -5.93 23.90
CA PRO A 154 4.28 -6.14 25.16
C PRO A 154 5.25 -6.56 26.27
N ASP A 155 4.85 -6.33 27.53
CA ASP A 155 5.57 -6.87 28.68
C ASP A 155 5.86 -8.37 28.49
N VAL A 156 7.05 -8.84 28.84
CA VAL A 156 7.43 -10.27 28.69
C VAL A 156 6.39 -11.23 29.29
N LYS A 157 5.70 -10.82 30.37
CA LYS A 157 4.64 -11.61 31.02
C LYS A 157 3.34 -11.71 30.21
N LYS A 158 3.12 -10.81 29.26
CA LYS A 158 1.94 -10.72 28.38
C LYS A 158 2.25 -11.10 26.94
N MET A 159 3.54 -11.27 26.61
CA MET A 159 4.02 -11.62 25.29
C MET A 159 3.59 -13.06 24.94
N ASN A 160 3.01 -13.23 23.76
CA ASN A 160 2.72 -14.56 23.22
C ASN A 160 3.98 -15.15 22.56
N LYS A 161 3.90 -16.40 22.11
CA LYS A 161 5.04 -17.08 21.48
C LYS A 161 5.55 -16.33 20.23
N SER A 162 4.65 -15.85 19.38
CA SER A 162 5.02 -15.25 18.09
C SER A 162 5.72 -13.89 18.27
N SER A 163 5.21 -13.03 19.15
CA SER A 163 5.82 -11.73 19.46
C SER A 163 7.16 -11.88 20.19
N TYR A 164 7.32 -12.93 21.00
CA TYR A 164 8.61 -13.30 21.58
C TYR A 164 9.62 -13.74 20.52
N GLU A 165 9.21 -14.62 19.61
CA GLU A 165 10.05 -15.06 18.49
C GLU A 165 10.46 -13.88 17.61
N LEU A 166 9.55 -12.95 17.33
CA LEU A 166 9.86 -11.74 16.57
C LEU A 166 10.91 -10.87 17.27
N GLN A 167 10.77 -10.64 18.57
CA GLN A 167 11.76 -9.89 19.34
C GLN A 167 13.15 -10.55 19.26
N GLN A 168 13.20 -11.88 19.34
CA GLN A 168 14.44 -12.64 19.27
C GLN A 168 15.03 -12.62 17.85
N ALA A 169 14.20 -12.70 16.81
CA ALA A 169 14.62 -12.61 15.42
C ALA A 169 15.20 -11.24 15.08
N MET A 170 14.52 -10.16 15.51
CA MET A 170 15.02 -8.79 15.38
C MET A 170 16.37 -8.61 16.07
N LYS A 171 16.53 -9.16 17.28
CA LYS A 171 17.82 -9.15 17.99
C LYS A 171 18.90 -9.95 17.28
N ALA A 172 18.58 -11.12 16.74
CA ALA A 172 19.53 -11.99 16.04
C ALA A 172 20.00 -11.39 14.71
N TYR A 173 19.09 -10.77 13.96
CA TYR A 173 19.42 -9.99 12.77
C TYR A 173 20.27 -8.77 13.12
N GLY A 174 19.97 -8.13 14.24
CA GLY A 174 20.62 -6.91 14.70
C GLY A 174 19.86 -5.65 14.30
N VAL A 175 18.52 -5.70 14.32
CA VAL A 175 17.65 -4.53 14.14
C VAL A 175 17.92 -3.51 15.26
N LYS A 176 18.00 -2.23 14.92
CA LYS A 176 18.35 -1.14 15.87
C LYS A 176 17.32 -0.03 15.84
N GLU A 177 17.31 0.81 16.88
CA GLU A 177 16.51 2.05 16.88
C GLU A 177 17.01 3.05 15.83
N TYR A 178 18.34 3.16 15.70
CA TYR A 178 19.04 3.96 14.72
C TYR A 178 20.43 3.37 14.42
N THR A 179 21.07 3.87 13.37
CA THR A 179 22.46 3.58 13.03
C THR A 179 23.19 4.87 12.64
N ILE A 180 24.52 4.87 12.73
CA ILE A 180 25.36 5.98 12.28
C ILE A 180 26.32 5.48 11.21
N LEU A 181 26.26 6.08 10.04
CA LEU A 181 27.20 5.84 8.94
C LEU A 181 28.23 6.96 8.86
N ASN A 182 29.44 6.66 8.42
CA ASN A 182 30.46 7.65 8.10
C ASN A 182 30.79 7.58 6.61
N LYS A 183 30.54 8.66 5.87
CA LYS A 183 30.88 8.81 4.45
C LYS A 183 31.63 10.12 4.26
N GLY A 184 32.88 10.05 3.82
CA GLY A 184 33.71 11.25 3.61
C GLY A 184 33.89 12.12 4.85
N GLY A 185 33.90 11.53 6.06
CA GLY A 185 33.98 12.27 7.32
C GLY A 185 32.66 12.90 7.79
N ILE A 186 31.56 12.65 7.09
CA ILE A 186 30.21 13.07 7.48
C ILE A 186 29.55 11.94 8.27
N ARG A 187 29.16 12.23 9.51
CA ARG A 187 28.44 11.29 10.39
C ARG A 187 26.94 11.42 10.18
N ILE A 188 26.33 10.38 9.63
CA ILE A 188 24.93 10.37 9.20
C ILE A 188 24.15 9.47 10.15
N GLY A 189 23.29 10.06 10.99
CA GLY A 189 22.36 9.33 11.82
C GLY A 189 21.11 8.95 11.02
N ILE A 190 20.76 7.66 11.01
CA ILE A 190 19.63 7.13 10.24
C ILE A 190 18.73 6.34 11.19
N PHE A 191 17.43 6.64 11.20
CA PHE A 191 16.43 5.93 11.99
C PHE A 191 15.16 5.71 11.16
N GLY A 192 14.34 4.73 11.56
CA GLY A 192 13.14 4.30 10.82
C GLY A 192 11.87 4.55 11.61
N LEU A 193 10.71 4.69 10.97
CA LEU A 193 9.41 4.85 11.63
C LEU A 193 8.28 4.16 10.86
N MET A 194 7.27 3.68 11.59
CA MET A 194 5.95 3.35 11.04
C MET A 194 4.93 4.42 11.40
N GLY A 195 4.19 4.92 10.41
CA GLY A 195 3.09 5.85 10.60
C GLY A 195 1.81 5.19 11.10
N ARG A 196 0.86 6.00 11.56
CA ARG A 196 -0.42 5.48 12.07
C ARG A 196 -1.29 4.92 10.96
N ASP A 197 -1.33 5.58 9.81
CA ASP A 197 -2.08 5.11 8.65
C ASP A 197 -1.54 3.74 8.18
N ALA A 198 -0.21 3.61 8.06
CA ALA A 198 0.46 2.37 7.71
C ALA A 198 0.20 1.24 8.72
N ASP A 199 0.32 1.49 10.02
CA ASP A 199 0.01 0.49 11.05
C ASP A 199 -1.46 0.04 10.99
N SER A 200 -2.38 0.92 10.58
CA SER A 200 -3.79 0.55 10.42
C SER A 200 -4.08 -0.38 9.23
N CYS A 201 -3.16 -0.44 8.26
CA CYS A 201 -3.21 -1.31 7.08
C CYS A 201 -2.48 -2.64 7.29
N ARG A 202 -1.79 -2.80 8.42
CA ARG A 202 -0.98 -3.97 8.73
C ARG A 202 -1.82 -5.16 9.19
N THR A 203 -1.40 -6.37 8.83
CA THR A 203 -1.95 -7.59 9.42
C THR A 203 -1.71 -7.61 10.93
N ALA A 204 -2.72 -8.03 11.71
CA ALA A 204 -2.71 -7.94 13.17
C ALA A 204 -1.46 -8.59 13.81
N SER A 205 -0.85 -7.86 14.75
CA SER A 205 0.26 -8.30 15.61
C SER A 205 0.01 -7.80 17.03
N GLU A 206 0.68 -8.42 18.01
CA GLU A 206 0.71 -7.94 19.40
C GLU A 206 1.69 -6.78 19.61
N ILE A 207 2.54 -6.46 18.62
CA ILE A 207 3.37 -5.25 18.69
C ILE A 207 2.54 -4.01 18.36
N THR A 208 2.93 -2.89 18.96
CA THR A 208 2.34 -1.57 18.69
C THR A 208 3.39 -0.58 18.24
N PHE A 209 2.96 0.52 17.61
CA PHE A 209 3.84 1.59 17.21
C PHE A 209 3.56 2.88 18.00
N ASP A 210 4.57 3.39 18.71
CA ASP A 210 4.50 4.66 19.45
C ASP A 210 4.39 5.85 18.47
N ASN A 211 3.92 6.98 18.97
CA ASN A 211 3.75 8.20 18.21
C ASN A 211 5.06 8.62 17.50
N ILE A 212 4.97 8.86 16.19
CA ILE A 212 6.12 9.18 15.35
C ILE A 212 6.87 10.44 15.79
N VAL A 213 6.17 11.47 16.28
CA VAL A 213 6.78 12.74 16.70
C VAL A 213 7.55 12.54 18.00
N GLU A 214 6.96 11.88 18.99
CA GLU A 214 7.61 11.66 20.28
C GLU A 214 8.79 10.69 20.17
N SER A 215 8.64 9.61 19.39
CA SER A 215 9.73 8.68 19.10
C SER A 215 10.89 9.38 18.37
N SER A 216 10.59 10.21 17.36
CA SER A 216 11.60 10.98 16.65
C SER A 216 12.37 11.93 17.55
N LYS A 217 11.70 12.69 18.43
CA LYS A 217 12.38 13.58 19.39
C LYS A 217 13.35 12.82 20.29
N LYS A 218 12.96 11.63 20.78
CA LYS A 218 13.82 10.76 21.61
C LYS A 218 15.08 10.35 20.83
N VAL A 219 14.95 9.87 19.60
CA VAL A 219 16.08 9.41 18.77
C VAL A 219 16.96 10.55 18.29
N VAL A 220 16.37 11.64 17.79
CA VAL A 220 17.10 12.85 17.38
C VAL A 220 17.97 13.38 18.52
N LYS A 221 17.46 13.37 19.76
CA LYS A 221 18.24 13.75 20.94
C LYS A 221 19.46 12.85 21.14
N LYS A 222 19.31 11.52 21.03
CA LYS A 222 20.42 10.55 21.13
C LYS A 222 21.46 10.78 20.04
N LEU A 223 21.02 10.87 18.78
CA LEU A 223 21.89 11.13 17.62
C LEU A 223 22.69 12.43 17.76
N LYS A 224 22.05 13.51 18.23
CA LYS A 224 22.74 14.78 18.51
C LYS A 224 23.78 14.66 19.63
N GLN A 225 23.49 13.92 20.70
CA GLN A 225 24.44 13.65 21.77
C GLN A 225 25.64 12.84 21.28
N GLU A 226 25.42 11.97 20.29
CA GLU A 226 26.51 11.25 19.62
C GLU A 226 27.28 12.10 18.62
N GLY A 227 26.85 13.34 18.33
CA GLY A 227 27.56 14.27 17.45
C GLY A 227 27.45 13.92 15.97
N VAL A 228 26.26 13.53 15.50
CA VAL A 228 25.99 13.38 14.06
C VAL A 228 25.91 14.74 13.35
N ASP A 229 26.32 14.76 12.09
CA ASP A 229 26.26 15.95 11.24
C ASP A 229 24.92 16.07 10.51
N LEU A 230 24.33 14.95 10.12
CA LEU A 230 23.11 14.85 9.30
C LEU A 230 22.18 13.79 9.88
N ILE A 231 20.89 14.09 9.96
CA ILE A 231 19.85 13.16 10.43
C ILE A 231 18.89 12.84 9.29
N VAL A 232 18.75 11.55 8.97
CA VAL A 232 17.85 11.00 7.96
C VAL A 232 16.81 10.11 8.65
N CYS A 233 15.54 10.33 8.33
CA CYS A 233 14.42 9.52 8.76
C CYS A 233 13.93 8.67 7.58
N LEU A 234 13.89 7.35 7.74
CA LEU A 234 13.23 6.43 6.83
C LEU A 234 11.79 6.24 7.33
N SER A 235 10.85 6.97 6.77
CA SER A 235 9.48 7.03 7.29
C SER A 235 8.53 6.24 6.41
N HIS A 236 7.97 5.19 6.97
CA HIS A 236 6.86 4.46 6.36
C HIS A 236 5.52 5.02 6.90
N SER A 237 5.29 6.31 6.65
CA SER A 237 4.11 7.05 7.15
C SER A 237 3.37 7.80 6.03
N GLY A 238 4.13 8.36 5.09
CA GLY A 238 3.61 8.86 3.84
C GLY A 238 3.18 10.31 3.82
N THR A 239 2.87 10.75 2.60
CA THR A 239 2.40 12.10 2.28
C THR A 239 1.05 12.07 1.58
N TRP A 240 0.30 13.17 1.71
CA TRP A 240 -1.05 13.33 1.16
C TRP A 240 -1.22 14.72 0.55
N GLU A 241 -2.11 14.87 -0.44
CA GLU A 241 -2.39 16.18 -1.09
C GLU A 241 -2.71 17.30 -0.09
N LYS A 242 -3.41 16.96 0.99
CA LYS A 242 -3.66 17.87 2.11
C LYS A 242 -2.55 17.71 3.14
N SER A 243 -1.68 18.71 3.24
CA SER A 243 -0.56 18.71 4.19
C SER A 243 -0.95 18.58 5.67
N SER A 244 -2.21 18.82 6.03
CA SER A 244 -2.74 18.58 7.38
C SER A 244 -3.06 17.12 7.68
N LYS A 245 -3.05 16.25 6.66
CA LYS A 245 -3.19 14.80 6.77
C LYS A 245 -1.89 14.04 6.49
N SER A 246 -0.89 14.74 5.96
CA SER A 246 0.44 14.22 5.61
C SER A 246 1.28 14.01 6.88
N GLU A 247 1.43 12.76 7.32
CA GLU A 247 2.14 12.43 8.56
C GLU A 247 3.60 12.90 8.52
N ASP A 248 4.27 12.77 7.36
CA ASP A 248 5.67 13.18 7.19
C ASP A 248 5.86 14.70 7.15
N GLU A 249 4.93 15.45 6.57
CA GLU A 249 4.96 16.92 6.65
C GLU A 249 4.68 17.43 8.07
N ILE A 250 3.80 16.75 8.82
CA ILE A 250 3.55 17.05 10.22
C ILE A 250 4.81 16.77 11.04
N LEU A 251 5.48 15.64 10.80
CA LEU A 251 6.73 15.27 11.46
C LEU A 251 7.83 16.31 11.20
N ALA A 252 8.05 16.70 9.94
CA ALA A 252 9.04 17.71 9.57
C ALA A 252 8.82 19.05 10.30
N LYS A 253 7.56 19.48 10.45
CA LYS A 253 7.22 20.72 11.18
C LYS A 253 7.44 20.60 12.69
N LYS A 254 7.26 19.41 13.27
CA LYS A 254 7.33 19.17 14.72
C LYS A 254 8.71 18.78 15.21
N VAL A 255 9.58 18.28 14.33
CA VAL A 255 10.95 17.85 14.62
C VAL A 255 11.89 18.43 13.55
N PRO A 256 12.08 19.77 13.53
CA PRO A 256 12.79 20.48 12.46
C PRO A 256 14.30 20.16 12.38
N GLU A 257 14.80 19.29 13.26
CA GLU A 257 16.21 18.91 13.31
C GLU A 257 16.50 17.66 12.49
N ILE A 258 15.47 17.01 11.95
CA ILE A 258 15.59 16.02 10.89
C ILE A 258 15.94 16.76 9.60
N ASN A 259 17.01 16.36 8.90
CA ASN A 259 17.42 17.00 7.66
C ASN A 259 16.70 16.43 6.44
N VAL A 260 16.49 15.11 6.44
CA VAL A 260 15.85 14.39 5.33
C VAL A 260 14.82 13.41 5.86
N ILE A 261 13.65 13.38 5.24
CA ILE A 261 12.66 12.32 5.40
C ILE A 261 12.50 11.64 4.05
N ILE A 262 12.75 10.32 4.01
CA ILE A 262 12.37 9.47 2.88
C ILE A 262 10.99 8.91 3.21
N SER A 263 9.97 9.31 2.44
CA SER A 263 8.55 9.03 2.68
C SER A 263 8.10 7.84 1.83
N GLY A 264 7.72 6.73 2.48
CA GLY A 264 7.05 5.57 1.87
C GLY A 264 5.55 5.50 2.14
N HIS A 265 4.94 4.31 2.02
CA HIS A 265 3.55 3.95 2.33
C HIS A 265 2.50 4.44 1.31
N THR A 266 2.49 5.74 0.98
CA THR A 266 1.40 6.33 0.17
C THR A 266 1.67 6.30 -1.34
N HIS A 267 2.77 5.65 -1.76
CA HIS A 267 3.19 5.54 -3.18
C HIS A 267 3.32 6.89 -3.90
N THR A 268 3.54 7.97 -3.14
CA THR A 268 3.53 9.31 -3.71
C THR A 268 4.73 9.52 -4.62
N LEU A 269 4.50 9.93 -5.86
CA LEU A 269 5.57 10.33 -6.77
C LEU A 269 5.83 11.84 -6.65
N LEU A 270 6.90 12.23 -5.93
CA LEU A 270 7.28 13.63 -5.80
C LEU A 270 8.29 14.01 -6.88
N GLN A 271 7.81 14.67 -7.95
CA GLN A 271 8.69 15.23 -9.00
C GLN A 271 9.59 16.38 -8.48
N LYS A 272 9.18 17.00 -7.37
CA LYS A 272 9.95 17.97 -6.60
C LYS A 272 9.81 17.62 -5.13
N PRO A 273 10.83 17.81 -4.30
CA PRO A 273 10.73 17.48 -2.88
C PRO A 273 9.82 18.48 -2.19
N ILE A 274 9.20 18.05 -1.09
CA ILE A 274 8.51 18.95 -0.16
C ILE A 274 9.57 19.49 0.81
N ILE A 275 9.56 20.81 1.07
CA ILE A 275 10.52 21.46 1.97
C ILE A 275 9.77 22.12 3.12
N HIS A 276 10.09 21.72 4.36
CA HIS A 276 9.62 22.37 5.59
C HIS A 276 10.82 22.85 6.40
N GLY A 277 11.03 24.18 6.45
CA GLY A 277 12.25 24.74 7.03
C GLY A 277 13.49 24.25 6.28
N ASN A 278 14.36 23.50 6.97
CA ASN A 278 15.55 22.89 6.37
C ASN A 278 15.37 21.38 6.09
N THR A 279 14.19 20.82 6.38
CA THR A 279 13.90 19.40 6.16
C THR A 279 13.43 19.18 4.72
N VAL A 280 14.10 18.27 4.03
CA VAL A 280 13.74 17.82 2.67
C VAL A 280 12.96 16.51 2.79
N ILE A 281 11.78 16.43 2.17
CA ILE A 281 10.98 15.21 2.08
C ILE A 281 11.02 14.71 0.63
N GLY A 282 11.50 13.48 0.44
CA GLY A 282 11.59 12.82 -0.86
C GLY A 282 10.70 11.57 -0.93
N SER A 283 10.15 11.29 -2.11
CA SER A 283 9.34 10.10 -2.41
C SER A 283 9.39 9.81 -3.91
N CYS A 284 9.65 8.56 -4.30
CA CYS A 284 9.97 8.14 -5.67
C CYS A 284 8.90 7.22 -6.29
N GLY A 285 7.70 7.16 -5.72
CA GLY A 285 6.61 6.31 -6.21
C GLY A 285 6.68 4.89 -5.64
N GLU A 286 6.54 3.88 -6.49
CA GLU A 286 6.40 2.48 -6.08
C GLU A 286 7.04 1.52 -7.10
N TYR A 287 7.14 0.24 -6.74
CA TYR A 287 7.51 -0.91 -7.58
C TYR A 287 8.90 -0.82 -8.21
N GLY A 288 9.79 -0.01 -7.63
CA GLY A 288 11.13 0.23 -8.16
C GLY A 288 11.14 0.97 -9.50
N ASN A 289 10.03 1.60 -9.90
CA ASN A 289 9.92 2.32 -11.17
C ASN A 289 10.86 3.53 -11.25
N ASN A 290 11.30 4.07 -10.12
CA ASN A 290 12.25 5.16 -10.04
C ASN A 290 13.27 4.93 -8.92
N LEU A 291 14.48 5.45 -9.11
CA LEU A 291 15.46 5.66 -8.07
C LEU A 291 15.44 7.15 -7.68
N GLY A 292 15.20 7.44 -6.40
CA GLY A 292 15.24 8.80 -5.89
C GLY A 292 16.67 9.26 -5.58
N VAL A 293 16.99 10.52 -5.88
CA VAL A 293 18.30 11.13 -5.60
C VAL A 293 18.11 12.44 -4.86
N ILE A 294 18.77 12.57 -3.69
CA ILE A 294 18.89 13.82 -2.93
C ILE A 294 20.37 14.13 -2.78
N GLU A 295 20.81 15.28 -3.28
CA GLU A 295 22.13 15.82 -2.99
C GLU A 295 22.01 16.97 -2.01
N LEU A 296 22.74 16.89 -0.90
CA LEU A 296 22.85 17.96 0.06
C LEU A 296 24.28 18.50 0.09
N VAL A 297 24.38 19.81 0.30
CA VAL A 297 25.64 20.51 0.49
C VAL A 297 25.62 21.25 1.83
N GLN A 298 26.74 21.22 2.53
CA GLN A 298 26.99 22.05 3.70
C GLN A 298 28.17 22.98 3.44
N THR A 299 27.90 24.28 3.49
CA THR A 299 28.93 25.33 3.37
C THR A 299 29.37 25.81 4.74
N SER A 300 30.61 26.28 4.86
CA SER A 300 31.19 26.69 6.15
C SER A 300 30.30 27.71 6.87
N GLY A 301 29.95 27.42 8.13
CA GLY A 301 29.09 28.26 8.96
C GLY A 301 27.58 28.17 8.68
N LYS A 302 27.13 27.32 7.74
CA LYS A 302 25.72 27.09 7.42
C LYS A 302 25.31 25.63 7.66
N GLY A 303 24.00 25.41 7.86
CA GLY A 303 23.40 24.07 7.89
C GLY A 303 23.40 23.40 6.52
N TRP A 304 22.94 22.15 6.47
CA TRP A 304 22.69 21.46 5.20
C TRP A 304 21.61 22.16 4.37
N SER A 305 21.82 22.22 3.06
CA SER A 305 20.85 22.71 2.10
C SER A 305 20.76 21.79 0.89
N LEU A 306 19.58 21.73 0.27
CA LEU A 306 19.36 20.97 -0.97
C LEU A 306 20.19 21.55 -2.11
N LYS A 307 21.04 20.70 -2.71
CA LYS A 307 21.80 21.01 -3.93
C LYS A 307 21.04 20.52 -5.16
N ASP A 308 20.57 19.28 -5.13
CA ASP A 308 19.83 18.67 -6.23
C ASP A 308 18.79 17.66 -5.72
N TYR A 309 17.71 17.53 -6.47
CA TYR A 309 16.70 16.50 -6.30
C TYR A 309 16.20 16.07 -7.67
N HIS A 310 16.29 14.77 -7.96
CA HIS A 310 15.69 14.22 -9.16
C HIS A 310 15.31 12.76 -8.97
N LEU A 311 14.45 12.27 -9.87
CA LEU A 311 14.06 10.89 -9.97
C LEU A 311 14.66 10.28 -11.24
N LYS A 312 15.37 9.17 -11.08
CA LYS A 312 15.88 8.39 -12.19
C LYS A 312 14.88 7.30 -12.53
N ASN A 313 14.13 7.49 -13.62
CA ASN A 313 13.23 6.46 -14.15
C ASN A 313 14.03 5.18 -14.46
N ILE A 314 13.48 4.04 -14.03
CA ILE A 314 14.02 2.71 -14.30
C ILE A 314 13.16 2.09 -15.40
N ASP A 315 13.71 2.00 -16.60
CA ASP A 315 13.02 1.47 -17.78
C ASP A 315 13.94 0.57 -18.60
N GLN A 316 13.38 0.01 -19.68
CA GLN A 316 14.08 -0.87 -20.61
C GLN A 316 15.31 -0.27 -21.33
N SER A 317 15.56 1.05 -21.23
CA SER A 317 16.79 1.66 -21.76
C SER A 317 18.01 1.39 -20.88
N ILE A 318 17.80 0.94 -19.63
CA ILE A 318 18.87 0.61 -18.69
C ILE A 318 19.21 -0.88 -18.80
N ASN A 319 20.48 -1.17 -19.04
CA ASN A 319 20.98 -2.54 -19.07
C ASN A 319 20.82 -3.23 -17.71
N GLU A 320 20.47 -4.50 -17.74
CA GLU A 320 20.42 -5.36 -16.56
C GLU A 320 21.81 -5.65 -16.00
N ASN A 321 21.91 -5.67 -14.67
CA ASN A 321 23.10 -6.14 -13.96
C ASN A 321 23.13 -7.68 -13.94
N ILE A 322 24.17 -8.26 -14.55
CA ILE A 322 24.29 -9.71 -14.74
C ILE A 322 24.27 -10.49 -13.42
N GLU A 323 24.94 -10.00 -12.38
CA GLU A 323 25.02 -10.69 -11.09
C GLU A 323 23.66 -10.71 -10.39
N ILE A 324 22.96 -9.57 -10.38
CA ILE A 324 21.61 -9.48 -9.82
C ILE A 324 20.63 -10.33 -10.63
N SER A 325 20.67 -10.32 -11.96
CA SER A 325 19.82 -11.18 -12.79
C SER A 325 20.05 -12.68 -12.50
N GLN A 326 21.30 -13.09 -12.27
CA GLN A 326 21.62 -14.47 -11.88
C GLN A 326 21.05 -14.83 -10.50
N THR A 327 21.13 -13.92 -9.52
CA THR A 327 20.53 -14.14 -8.20
C THR A 327 19.00 -14.24 -8.30
N ILE A 328 18.34 -13.35 -9.04
CA ILE A 328 16.89 -13.40 -9.28
C ILE A 328 16.51 -14.73 -9.94
N SER A 329 17.26 -15.20 -10.93
CA SER A 329 17.02 -16.50 -11.57
C SER A 329 17.05 -17.66 -10.59
N LYS A 330 17.98 -17.67 -9.62
CA LYS A 330 18.04 -18.70 -8.58
C LYS A 330 16.80 -18.67 -7.69
N PHE A 331 16.36 -17.48 -7.29
CA PHE A 331 15.13 -17.37 -6.50
C PHE A 331 13.89 -17.76 -7.29
N LYS A 332 13.86 -17.47 -8.59
CA LYS A 332 12.80 -17.93 -9.49
C LYS A 332 12.72 -19.46 -9.54
N ASP A 333 13.85 -20.16 -9.61
CA ASP A 333 13.88 -21.63 -9.51
C ASP A 333 13.36 -22.12 -8.15
N MET A 334 13.64 -21.40 -7.07
CA MET A 334 13.14 -21.74 -5.74
C MET A 334 11.63 -21.51 -5.62
N VAL A 335 11.10 -20.41 -6.18
CA VAL A 335 9.65 -20.18 -6.28
C VAL A 335 8.99 -21.32 -7.07
N GLN A 336 9.57 -21.72 -8.20
CA GLN A 336 9.06 -22.83 -8.98
C GLN A 336 8.96 -24.11 -8.13
N GLN A 337 10.05 -24.46 -7.44
CA GLN A 337 10.15 -25.70 -6.68
C GLN A 337 9.30 -25.72 -5.42
N LYS A 338 9.32 -24.64 -4.63
CA LYS A 338 8.71 -24.57 -3.30
C LYS A 338 7.26 -24.09 -3.33
N TYR A 339 6.83 -23.41 -4.39
CA TYR A 339 5.51 -22.79 -4.46
C TYR A 339 4.71 -23.22 -5.69
N LEU A 340 5.18 -22.93 -6.91
CA LEU A 340 4.34 -23.13 -8.12
C LEU A 340 4.11 -24.59 -8.49
N ASN A 341 5.05 -25.49 -8.19
CA ASN A 341 4.86 -26.93 -8.36
C ASN A 341 3.65 -27.46 -7.57
N TYR A 342 3.35 -26.87 -6.41
CA TYR A 342 2.16 -27.23 -5.62
C TYR A 342 0.85 -26.93 -6.36
N PHE A 343 0.89 -25.98 -7.30
CA PHE A 343 -0.25 -25.56 -8.10
C PHE A 343 -0.21 -26.11 -9.53
N ASP A 344 0.71 -27.01 -9.92
CA ASP A 344 0.88 -27.43 -11.32
C ASP A 344 0.97 -26.25 -12.31
N LEU A 345 1.76 -25.23 -11.95
CA LEU A 345 2.00 -24.06 -12.79
C LEU A 345 3.50 -23.86 -13.00
N GLN A 346 3.88 -23.25 -14.12
CA GLN A 346 5.26 -22.82 -14.35
C GLN A 346 5.40 -21.30 -14.23
N PHE A 347 6.54 -20.82 -13.73
CA PHE A 347 6.77 -19.39 -13.47
C PHE A 347 6.53 -18.53 -14.72
N ASP A 348 7.11 -18.92 -15.85
CA ASP A 348 6.97 -18.22 -17.13
C ASP A 348 5.78 -18.71 -17.97
N GLU A 349 4.86 -19.48 -17.39
CA GLU A 349 3.74 -20.01 -18.13
C GLU A 349 2.82 -18.88 -18.61
N VAL A 350 2.63 -18.80 -19.92
CA VAL A 350 1.60 -17.95 -20.53
C VAL A 350 0.24 -18.61 -20.36
N LEU A 351 -0.60 -18.01 -19.52
CA LEU A 351 -1.95 -18.50 -19.23
C LEU A 351 -2.91 -18.20 -20.38
N CYS A 352 -2.81 -17.01 -20.95
CA CYS A 352 -3.62 -16.56 -22.08
C CYS A 352 -2.99 -15.36 -22.79
N LYS A 353 -3.60 -14.92 -23.90
CA LYS A 353 -3.35 -13.63 -24.55
C LYS A 353 -4.54 -12.69 -24.36
N SER A 354 -4.28 -11.42 -24.07
CA SER A 354 -5.28 -10.35 -24.07
C SER A 354 -5.19 -9.55 -25.38
N PRO A 355 -6.30 -9.35 -26.11
CA PRO A 355 -6.32 -8.52 -27.32
C PRO A 355 -6.51 -7.02 -27.04
N PHE A 356 -6.47 -6.60 -25.78
CA PHE A 356 -6.61 -5.22 -25.32
C PHE A 356 -5.97 -5.06 -23.93
N SER A 357 -5.69 -3.83 -23.53
CA SER A 357 -5.26 -3.50 -22.17
C SER A 357 -6.46 -3.21 -21.27
N PHE A 358 -6.39 -3.68 -20.03
CA PHE A 358 -7.30 -3.30 -18.96
C PHE A 358 -6.88 -1.95 -18.36
N ILE A 359 -7.66 -1.45 -17.40
CA ILE A 359 -7.36 -0.21 -16.67
C ILE A 359 -5.94 -0.24 -16.08
N ALA A 360 -5.19 0.84 -16.18
CA ALA A 360 -3.86 0.93 -15.57
C ALA A 360 -3.93 0.72 -14.05
N THR A 361 -2.94 0.04 -13.47
CA THR A 361 -2.91 -0.33 -12.04
C THR A 361 -3.15 0.88 -11.12
N ASP A 362 -2.50 2.00 -11.40
CA ASP A 362 -2.64 3.23 -10.61
C ASP A 362 -4.02 3.88 -10.73
N GLN A 363 -4.86 3.48 -11.70
CA GLN A 363 -6.21 4.01 -11.91
C GLN A 363 -7.31 3.15 -11.29
N ILE A 364 -6.98 1.94 -10.84
CA ILE A 364 -7.94 1.02 -10.19
C ILE A 364 -8.55 1.72 -8.96
N GLY A 365 -9.88 1.67 -8.86
CA GLY A 365 -10.61 2.24 -7.71
C GLY A 365 -10.61 3.76 -7.56
N LYS A 366 -9.88 4.53 -8.39
CA LYS A 366 -9.88 6.00 -8.33
C LYS A 366 -11.26 6.61 -8.59
N LYS A 367 -12.10 5.89 -9.34
CA LYS A 367 -13.50 6.27 -9.62
C LYS A 367 -14.43 5.15 -9.19
N LEU A 368 -15.52 5.54 -8.52
CA LEU A 368 -16.63 4.63 -8.26
C LEU A 368 -17.38 4.34 -9.56
N GLN A 369 -17.03 3.22 -10.21
CA GLN A 369 -17.62 2.78 -11.46
C GLN A 369 -17.53 1.25 -11.61
N GLU A 370 -18.22 0.71 -12.61
CA GLU A 370 -17.95 -0.64 -13.11
C GLU A 370 -16.56 -0.65 -13.78
N ASP A 371 -15.84 -1.75 -13.61
CA ASP A 371 -14.53 -1.95 -14.20
C ASP A 371 -14.42 -3.33 -14.85
N THR A 372 -13.81 -3.40 -16.03
CA THR A 372 -13.70 -4.66 -16.79
C THR A 372 -12.77 -5.67 -16.14
N LEU A 373 -11.71 -5.23 -15.45
CA LEU A 373 -10.80 -6.11 -14.72
C LEU A 373 -11.52 -6.72 -13.52
N GLY A 374 -12.26 -5.89 -12.79
CA GLY A 374 -13.10 -6.34 -11.68
C GLY A 374 -14.17 -7.34 -12.11
N ASN A 375 -14.76 -7.16 -13.29
CA ASN A 375 -15.69 -8.12 -13.89
C ASN A 375 -15.00 -9.46 -14.17
N LEU A 376 -13.83 -9.45 -14.80
CA LEU A 376 -13.05 -10.65 -15.11
C LEU A 376 -12.68 -11.43 -13.86
N ILE A 377 -12.15 -10.75 -12.83
CA ILE A 377 -11.73 -11.39 -11.58
C ILE A 377 -12.94 -12.00 -10.84
N SER A 378 -14.03 -11.24 -10.69
CA SER A 378 -15.22 -11.72 -9.99
C SER A 378 -15.94 -12.86 -10.73
N ASP A 379 -15.92 -12.87 -12.07
CA ASP A 379 -16.40 -14.02 -12.86
C ASP A 379 -15.48 -15.24 -12.70
N GLY A 380 -14.16 -15.02 -12.63
CA GLY A 380 -13.16 -16.05 -12.38
C GLY A 380 -13.35 -16.75 -11.05
N TYR A 381 -13.80 -16.05 -10.01
CA TYR A 381 -14.16 -16.68 -8.73
C TYR A 381 -15.32 -17.66 -8.88
N ILE A 382 -16.39 -17.28 -9.60
CA ILE A 382 -17.54 -18.19 -9.84
C ILE A 382 -17.09 -19.42 -10.64
N TYR A 383 -16.32 -19.20 -11.71
CA TYR A 383 -15.80 -20.27 -12.54
C TYR A 383 -14.95 -21.26 -11.72
N SER A 384 -13.98 -20.75 -10.96
CA SER A 384 -13.03 -21.58 -10.25
C SER A 384 -13.67 -22.32 -9.07
N VAL A 385 -14.66 -21.73 -8.39
CA VAL A 385 -15.47 -22.45 -7.40
C VAL A 385 -16.26 -23.58 -8.05
N LYS A 386 -16.83 -23.36 -9.24
CA LYS A 386 -17.51 -24.41 -9.99
C LYS A 386 -16.57 -25.58 -10.35
N GLN A 387 -15.34 -25.28 -10.76
CA GLN A 387 -14.35 -26.33 -11.04
C GLN A 387 -13.94 -27.09 -9.77
N ALA A 388 -13.70 -26.36 -8.67
CA ALA A 388 -13.30 -26.94 -7.40
C ALA A 388 -14.36 -27.91 -6.83
N GLU A 389 -15.65 -27.56 -6.96
CA GLU A 389 -16.74 -28.39 -6.43
C GLU A 389 -17.19 -29.51 -7.38
N GLY A 390 -16.93 -29.38 -8.67
CA GLY A 390 -17.26 -30.38 -9.69
C GLY A 390 -18.74 -30.79 -9.66
N GLY A 391 -18.99 -32.09 -9.50
CA GLY A 391 -20.36 -32.64 -9.44
C GLY A 391 -21.18 -32.21 -8.22
N ALA A 392 -20.53 -31.68 -7.18
CA ALA A 392 -21.19 -31.15 -5.97
C ALA A 392 -21.47 -29.64 -6.06
N TYR A 393 -21.22 -29.00 -7.21
CA TYR A 393 -21.35 -27.56 -7.36
C TYR A 393 -22.76 -27.05 -7.09
N GLU A 394 -22.85 -26.06 -6.19
CA GLU A 394 -24.08 -25.29 -5.96
C GLU A 394 -23.93 -23.89 -6.57
N PRO A 395 -24.91 -23.38 -7.35
CA PRO A 395 -24.81 -22.10 -8.00
C PRO A 395 -24.47 -20.94 -7.05
N VAL A 396 -23.37 -20.24 -7.35
CA VAL A 396 -23.00 -18.98 -6.70
C VAL A 396 -23.89 -17.88 -7.24
N ALA A 397 -24.58 -17.15 -6.36
CA ALA A 397 -25.46 -16.05 -6.77
C ALA A 397 -24.68 -14.75 -6.96
N VAL A 398 -23.67 -14.49 -6.12
CA VAL A 398 -22.83 -13.29 -6.19
C VAL A 398 -21.38 -13.65 -5.89
N ALA A 399 -20.43 -13.11 -6.65
CA ALA A 399 -19.02 -13.09 -6.29
C ALA A 399 -18.55 -11.65 -6.07
N ILE A 400 -17.66 -11.43 -5.11
CA ILE A 400 -17.19 -10.11 -4.70
C ILE A 400 -15.66 -10.09 -4.68
N ALA A 401 -15.07 -9.20 -5.48
CA ALA A 401 -13.66 -8.86 -5.47
C ALA A 401 -13.51 -7.39 -5.03
N PRO A 402 -12.96 -7.10 -3.83
CA PRO A 402 -12.74 -5.73 -3.40
C PRO A 402 -11.54 -5.11 -4.13
N VAL A 403 -11.62 -3.82 -4.43
CA VAL A 403 -10.50 -3.05 -5.01
C VAL A 403 -9.23 -3.17 -4.16
N GLY A 404 -9.37 -3.14 -2.83
CA GLY A 404 -8.22 -3.21 -1.93
C GLY A 404 -7.35 -4.46 -2.06
N THR A 405 -7.85 -5.56 -2.64
CA THR A 405 -7.06 -6.78 -2.87
C THR A 405 -6.54 -6.91 -4.30
N ILE A 406 -6.90 -5.99 -5.20
CA ILE A 406 -6.42 -5.99 -6.59
C ILE A 406 -5.18 -5.12 -6.70
N ARG A 407 -4.02 -5.74 -6.98
CA ARG A 407 -2.70 -5.07 -6.93
C ARG A 407 -2.02 -4.92 -8.28
N GLY A 408 -2.60 -5.49 -9.33
CA GLY A 408 -2.08 -5.43 -10.69
C GLY A 408 -3.18 -5.49 -11.73
N SER A 409 -2.80 -5.19 -12.98
CA SER A 409 -3.67 -5.21 -14.14
C SER A 409 -3.05 -5.99 -15.29
N PHE A 410 -3.81 -6.20 -16.36
CA PHE A 410 -3.38 -6.91 -17.55
C PHE A 410 -3.28 -5.97 -18.74
N VAL A 411 -2.16 -6.01 -19.45
CA VAL A 411 -1.97 -5.25 -20.69
C VAL A 411 -2.14 -6.16 -21.90
N GLU A 412 -2.33 -5.57 -23.07
CA GLU A 412 -2.37 -6.31 -24.34
C GLU A 412 -1.16 -7.25 -24.50
N GLY A 413 -1.41 -8.44 -25.08
CA GLY A 413 -0.41 -9.48 -25.30
C GLY A 413 -0.47 -10.62 -24.29
N GLU A 414 0.67 -11.25 -24.03
CA GLU A 414 0.74 -12.44 -23.17
C GLU A 414 0.51 -12.10 -21.70
N ILE A 415 -0.33 -12.88 -21.03
CA ILE A 415 -0.61 -12.82 -19.60
C ILE A 415 -0.08 -14.10 -18.98
N THR A 416 0.82 -13.95 -18.02
CA THR A 416 1.57 -15.03 -17.38
C THR A 416 1.00 -15.41 -16.01
N VAL A 417 1.52 -16.49 -15.42
CA VAL A 417 1.26 -16.86 -14.01
C VAL A 417 1.64 -15.71 -13.07
N GLN A 418 2.74 -15.03 -13.35
CA GLN A 418 3.19 -13.88 -12.57
C GLN A 418 2.20 -12.72 -12.62
N ASP A 419 1.71 -12.37 -13.82
CA ASP A 419 0.70 -11.31 -13.97
C ASP A 419 -0.58 -11.64 -13.17
N ALA A 420 -1.04 -12.90 -13.25
CA ALA A 420 -2.21 -13.35 -12.50
C ALA A 420 -1.97 -13.33 -10.98
N PHE A 421 -0.76 -13.69 -10.53
CA PHE A 421 -0.36 -13.60 -9.14
C PHE A 421 -0.39 -12.15 -8.63
N ILE A 422 0.30 -11.23 -9.32
CA ILE A 422 0.37 -9.80 -8.97
C ILE A 422 -1.05 -9.21 -8.90
N SER A 423 -1.97 -9.63 -9.76
CA SER A 423 -3.35 -9.12 -9.72
C SER A 423 -4.06 -9.35 -8.37
N SER A 424 -3.70 -10.38 -7.59
CA SER A 424 -4.33 -10.72 -6.31
C SER A 424 -3.32 -11.37 -5.34
N CYS A 425 -2.16 -10.73 -5.16
CA CYS A 425 -1.02 -11.28 -4.42
C CYS A 425 -1.16 -11.21 -2.90
N LEU A 426 -2.10 -10.43 -2.36
CA LEU A 426 -2.16 -10.18 -0.92
C LEU A 426 -2.59 -11.40 -0.09
N GLY A 427 -2.12 -11.40 1.16
CA GLY A 427 -2.64 -12.23 2.22
C GLY A 427 -2.11 -13.64 2.29
N ILE A 428 -2.55 -14.33 3.34
CA ILE A 428 -2.32 -15.74 3.58
C ILE A 428 -3.56 -16.42 4.14
N GLY A 429 -3.66 -17.72 3.91
CA GLY A 429 -4.65 -18.58 4.55
C GLY A 429 -4.13 -19.24 5.83
N PRO A 430 -4.98 -20.03 6.51
CA PRO A 430 -4.58 -20.96 7.58
C PRO A 430 -3.50 -21.98 7.19
N ASP A 431 -3.32 -22.24 5.89
CA ASP A 431 -2.25 -23.09 5.37
C ASP A 431 -0.86 -22.40 5.32
N ASP A 432 -0.78 -21.11 5.68
CA ASP A 432 0.41 -20.25 5.61
C ASP A 432 0.99 -20.14 4.18
N ILE A 433 0.20 -20.44 3.15
CA ILE A 433 0.55 -20.29 1.74
C ILE A 433 0.02 -18.95 1.23
N SER A 434 0.86 -18.24 0.46
CA SER A 434 0.56 -16.92 -0.13
C SER A 434 -0.75 -16.87 -0.93
N GLY A 435 -1.44 -15.75 -0.80
CA GLY A 435 -2.75 -15.47 -1.39
C GLY A 435 -3.88 -15.69 -0.39
N TYR A 436 -4.82 -14.74 -0.35
CA TYR A 436 -6.08 -14.94 0.37
C TYR A 436 -6.89 -16.08 -0.26
N PRO A 437 -7.47 -16.97 0.55
CA PRO A 437 -8.36 -18.00 0.05
C PRO A 437 -9.77 -17.46 -0.22
N LEU A 438 -10.43 -18.01 -1.24
CA LEU A 438 -11.85 -17.83 -1.46
C LEU A 438 -12.66 -18.59 -0.41
N ILE A 439 -13.72 -17.95 0.07
CA ILE A 439 -14.68 -18.56 0.99
C ILE A 439 -16.09 -18.52 0.44
N SER A 440 -16.95 -19.42 0.93
CA SER A 440 -18.38 -19.41 0.63
C SER A 440 -19.22 -19.06 1.85
N VAL A 441 -20.04 -18.03 1.71
CA VAL A 441 -20.97 -17.55 2.74
C VAL A 441 -22.36 -17.35 2.14
N TYR A 442 -23.35 -17.08 2.99
CA TYR A 442 -24.71 -16.77 2.57
C TYR A 442 -25.14 -15.42 3.10
N LEU A 443 -25.77 -14.61 2.24
CA LEU A 443 -26.37 -13.33 2.59
C LEU A 443 -27.86 -13.35 2.24
N THR A 444 -28.68 -12.69 3.05
CA THR A 444 -30.08 -12.46 2.69
C THR A 444 -30.18 -11.46 1.54
N GLY A 445 -31.27 -11.47 0.78
CA GLY A 445 -31.48 -10.48 -0.28
C GLY A 445 -31.44 -9.03 0.22
N LYS A 446 -31.87 -8.78 1.47
CA LYS A 446 -31.73 -7.47 2.11
C LYS A 446 -30.26 -7.10 2.34
N GLU A 447 -29.44 -8.04 2.77
CA GLU A 447 -28.01 -7.81 2.97
C GLU A 447 -27.25 -7.63 1.67
N LEU A 448 -27.66 -8.30 0.58
CA LEU A 448 -27.13 -8.02 -0.77
C LEU A 448 -27.43 -6.57 -1.20
N LYS A 449 -28.63 -6.06 -0.92
CA LYS A 449 -28.94 -4.64 -1.19
C LYS A 449 -28.13 -3.69 -0.29
N ASN A 450 -27.93 -4.05 0.98
CA ASN A 450 -27.05 -3.29 1.87
C ASN A 450 -25.60 -3.27 1.39
N LEU A 451 -25.12 -4.35 0.75
CA LEU A 451 -23.80 -4.41 0.14
C LEU A 451 -23.67 -3.41 -1.03
N CYS A 452 -24.68 -3.32 -1.89
CA CYS A 452 -24.71 -2.29 -2.95
C CYS A 452 -24.71 -0.87 -2.36
N GLU A 453 -25.45 -0.67 -1.26
CA GLU A 453 -25.52 0.63 -0.58
C GLU A 453 -24.21 1.00 0.10
N LEU A 454 -23.53 0.01 0.70
CA LEU A 454 -22.19 0.17 1.26
C LEU A 454 -21.24 0.69 0.18
N ASP A 455 -21.19 0.04 -0.99
CA ASP A 455 -20.31 0.46 -2.08
C ASP A 455 -20.69 1.84 -2.64
N ALA A 456 -21.98 2.11 -2.87
CA ALA A 456 -22.43 3.40 -3.40
C ALA A 456 -22.18 4.59 -2.46
N SER A 457 -22.21 4.34 -1.15
CA SER A 457 -22.14 5.40 -0.13
C SER A 457 -20.76 5.58 0.49
N ILE A 458 -19.99 4.51 0.68
CA ILE A 458 -18.72 4.54 1.41
C ILE A 458 -17.51 4.64 0.46
N SER A 459 -17.53 3.95 -0.67
CA SER A 459 -16.41 3.93 -1.62
C SER A 459 -15.97 5.32 -2.13
N PRO A 460 -16.86 6.32 -2.30
CA PRO A 460 -16.42 7.69 -2.64
C PRO A 460 -15.59 8.37 -1.54
N MET A 461 -15.66 7.89 -0.30
CA MET A 461 -14.87 8.38 0.82
C MET A 461 -13.63 7.53 1.08
N LEU A 462 -13.70 6.24 0.75
CA LEU A 462 -12.65 5.23 0.95
C LEU A 462 -12.54 4.39 -0.33
N SER A 463 -11.72 4.82 -1.29
CA SER A 463 -11.62 4.18 -2.61
C SER A 463 -11.28 2.69 -2.53
N TYR A 464 -10.44 2.29 -1.57
CA TYR A 464 -10.07 0.89 -1.33
C TYR A 464 -11.25 -0.02 -0.92
N ALA A 465 -12.35 0.57 -0.42
CA ALA A 465 -13.56 -0.16 -0.04
C ALA A 465 -14.47 -0.48 -1.24
N GLN A 466 -14.11 -0.02 -2.44
CA GLN A 466 -14.88 -0.26 -3.64
C GLN A 466 -15.00 -1.74 -3.97
N LEU A 467 -16.19 -2.18 -4.36
CA LEU A 467 -16.49 -3.57 -4.66
C LEU A 467 -16.74 -3.77 -6.16
N TYR A 468 -16.06 -4.75 -6.73
CA TYR A 468 -16.41 -5.33 -8.03
C TYR A 468 -17.14 -6.64 -7.81
N MET A 469 -18.25 -6.82 -8.54
CA MET A 469 -19.18 -7.90 -8.28
C MET A 469 -19.63 -8.59 -9.57
N SER A 470 -19.79 -9.91 -9.48
CA SER A 470 -20.47 -10.73 -10.48
C SER A 470 -21.78 -11.27 -9.90
N GLY A 471 -22.78 -11.51 -10.76
CA GLY A 471 -24.08 -12.06 -10.36
C GLY A 471 -25.09 -11.03 -9.81
N ILE A 472 -24.69 -9.77 -9.63
CA ILE A 472 -25.56 -8.68 -9.15
C ILE A 472 -25.29 -7.40 -9.94
N SER A 473 -26.36 -6.62 -10.13
CA SER A 473 -26.31 -5.26 -10.68
C SER A 473 -27.08 -4.29 -9.82
N TYR A 474 -26.66 -3.04 -9.80
CA TYR A 474 -27.41 -1.98 -9.12
C TYR A 474 -27.23 -0.62 -9.79
N THR A 475 -28.25 0.21 -9.62
CA THR A 475 -28.27 1.61 -10.03
C THR A 475 -28.19 2.48 -8.77
N PHE A 476 -27.36 3.50 -8.78
CA PHE A 476 -27.28 4.45 -7.68
C PHE A 476 -27.18 5.89 -8.17
N ASN A 477 -27.72 6.81 -7.38
CA ASN A 477 -27.65 8.24 -7.64
C ASN A 477 -26.77 8.92 -6.59
N PRO A 478 -25.60 9.48 -6.96
CA PRO A 478 -24.64 10.04 -6.02
C PRO A 478 -25.17 11.29 -5.30
N ASN A 479 -26.20 11.95 -5.87
CA ASN A 479 -26.85 13.14 -5.31
C ASN A 479 -27.88 12.80 -4.22
N ARG A 480 -28.25 11.52 -4.09
CA ARG A 480 -29.06 11.06 -2.96
C ARG A 480 -28.24 11.04 -1.68
N MET A 481 -28.95 11.14 -0.56
CA MET A 481 -28.37 11.05 0.77
C MET A 481 -27.57 9.75 0.93
N MET A 482 -26.42 9.81 1.60
CA MET A 482 -25.65 8.61 1.95
C MET A 482 -26.52 7.59 2.68
N LEU A 483 -26.23 6.31 2.45
CA LEU A 483 -27.02 5.16 2.91
C LEU A 483 -28.43 5.10 2.32
N ASN A 484 -28.71 5.87 1.27
CA ASN A 484 -29.95 5.84 0.48
C ASN A 484 -29.65 6.15 -1.00
N ARG A 485 -28.46 5.80 -1.50
CA ARG A 485 -28.04 6.10 -2.87
C ARG A 485 -28.52 5.09 -3.88
N VAL A 486 -28.64 3.83 -3.50
CA VAL A 486 -29.07 2.75 -4.39
C VAL A 486 -30.57 2.88 -4.65
N THR A 487 -30.93 3.02 -5.92
CA THR A 487 -32.31 3.12 -6.38
C THR A 487 -32.89 1.76 -6.77
N GLU A 488 -32.04 0.90 -7.35
CA GLU A 488 -32.43 -0.43 -7.82
C GLU A 488 -31.29 -1.43 -7.64
N ALA A 489 -31.63 -2.69 -7.36
CA ALA A 489 -30.67 -3.80 -7.32
C ALA A 489 -31.34 -5.11 -7.79
N TYR A 490 -30.65 -5.84 -8.64
CA TYR A 490 -31.12 -7.09 -9.26
C TYR A 490 -30.00 -8.12 -9.26
N LEU A 491 -30.35 -9.40 -9.16
CA LEU A 491 -29.42 -10.44 -9.64
C LEU A 491 -29.29 -10.30 -11.15
N GLN A 492 -28.07 -10.41 -11.66
CA GLN A 492 -27.79 -10.31 -13.09
C GLN A 492 -27.04 -11.56 -13.55
N LYS A 493 -27.59 -12.27 -14.53
CA LYS A 493 -26.92 -13.39 -15.19
C LYS A 493 -25.86 -12.89 -16.17
N HIS A 494 -24.97 -13.79 -16.60
CA HIS A 494 -23.91 -13.47 -17.57
C HIS A 494 -24.44 -12.93 -18.90
N ASP A 495 -25.64 -13.34 -19.33
CA ASP A 495 -26.33 -12.84 -20.54
C ASP A 495 -26.99 -11.46 -20.36
N GLY A 496 -26.89 -10.86 -19.17
CA GLY A 496 -27.49 -9.58 -18.81
C GLY A 496 -28.91 -9.67 -18.26
N THR A 497 -29.53 -10.86 -18.21
CA THR A 497 -30.88 -11.05 -17.68
C THR A 497 -30.94 -10.65 -16.20
N LYS A 498 -31.93 -9.82 -15.85
CA LYS A 498 -32.13 -9.32 -14.48
C LYS A 498 -33.26 -10.06 -13.76
N GLU A 499 -33.01 -10.43 -12.51
CA GLU A 499 -33.99 -11.06 -11.62
C GLU A 499 -34.13 -10.25 -10.31
N LYS A 500 -35.38 -10.12 -9.82
CA LYS A 500 -35.65 -9.40 -8.57
C LYS A 500 -35.07 -10.13 -7.36
N ILE A 501 -34.39 -9.38 -6.49
CA ILE A 501 -33.87 -9.90 -5.22
C ILE A 501 -35.01 -10.02 -4.20
N ASN A 502 -35.17 -11.21 -3.62
CA ASN A 502 -36.09 -11.46 -2.50
C ASN A 502 -35.38 -11.21 -1.17
N ASP A 503 -35.84 -10.21 -0.42
CA ASP A 503 -35.19 -9.74 0.81
C ASP A 503 -34.95 -10.82 1.87
N LYS A 504 -35.81 -11.84 1.94
CA LYS A 504 -35.75 -12.90 2.96
C LYS A 504 -35.00 -14.15 2.49
N LYS A 505 -34.79 -14.32 1.18
CA LYS A 505 -34.09 -15.48 0.62
C LYS A 505 -32.59 -15.38 0.93
N LEU A 506 -31.98 -16.50 1.29
CA LEU A 506 -30.52 -16.63 1.38
C LEU A 506 -29.95 -16.92 0.00
N TYR A 507 -28.87 -16.22 -0.32
CA TYR A 507 -28.12 -16.33 -1.55
C TYR A 507 -26.68 -16.70 -1.24
N ARG A 508 -26.14 -17.67 -1.98
CA ARG A 508 -24.75 -18.09 -1.87
C ARG A 508 -23.84 -17.02 -2.46
N VAL A 509 -22.87 -16.57 -1.67
CA VAL A 509 -21.91 -15.54 -2.02
C VAL A 509 -20.49 -16.09 -1.87
N VAL A 510 -19.63 -15.78 -2.85
CA VAL A 510 -18.20 -16.10 -2.81
C VAL A 510 -17.40 -14.81 -2.73
N SER A 511 -16.37 -14.79 -1.90
CA SER A 511 -15.42 -13.68 -1.80
C SER A 511 -14.13 -14.13 -1.15
N GLY A 512 -13.10 -13.29 -1.21
CA GLY A 512 -11.90 -13.41 -0.41
C GLY A 512 -12.16 -13.46 1.09
N LEU A 513 -11.37 -14.24 1.83
CA LEU A 513 -11.45 -14.37 3.28
C LEU A 513 -11.39 -13.01 3.98
N TYR A 514 -10.42 -12.16 3.63
CA TYR A 514 -10.24 -10.83 4.21
C TYR A 514 -11.48 -9.95 4.01
N ASN A 515 -12.00 -9.91 2.78
CA ASN A 515 -13.20 -9.12 2.47
C ASN A 515 -14.41 -9.57 3.28
N ALA A 516 -14.65 -10.88 3.36
CA ALA A 516 -15.80 -11.40 4.07
C ALA A 516 -15.75 -11.11 5.58
N GLN A 517 -14.54 -11.14 6.17
CA GLN A 517 -14.31 -10.70 7.55
C GLN A 517 -14.59 -9.21 7.70
N MET A 518 -14.08 -8.36 6.81
CA MET A 518 -14.32 -6.92 6.84
C MET A 518 -15.81 -6.57 6.71
N LEU A 519 -16.52 -7.21 5.79
CA LEU A 519 -17.97 -7.03 5.62
C LEU A 519 -18.76 -7.31 6.91
N SER A 520 -18.31 -8.28 7.72
CA SER A 520 -18.97 -8.60 9.00
C SER A 520 -18.85 -7.48 10.04
N THR A 521 -17.85 -6.61 9.93
CA THR A 521 -17.63 -5.48 10.84
C THR A 521 -18.42 -4.22 10.46
N VAL A 522 -19.00 -4.18 9.25
CA VAL A 522 -19.73 -3.02 8.73
C VAL A 522 -20.94 -2.67 9.60
N GLY A 523 -21.64 -3.68 10.13
CA GLY A 523 -22.77 -3.48 11.03
C GLY A 523 -22.38 -2.65 12.25
N ASP A 524 -21.28 -3.01 12.90
CA ASP A 524 -20.79 -2.31 14.11
C ASP A 524 -20.27 -0.91 13.77
N ARG A 525 -19.50 -0.78 12.68
CA ARG A 525 -18.97 0.53 12.22
C ARG A 525 -20.05 1.49 11.73
N SER A 526 -21.20 0.98 11.31
CA SER A 526 -22.35 1.78 10.88
C SER A 526 -23.40 1.98 11.98
N PHE A 527 -23.09 1.65 13.25
CA PHE A 527 -24.05 1.70 14.37
C PHE A 527 -25.35 0.92 14.10
N GLY A 528 -25.23 -0.19 13.37
CA GLY A 528 -26.34 -1.07 12.99
C GLY A 528 -27.18 -0.58 11.80
N LEU A 529 -26.76 0.48 11.10
CA LEU A 529 -27.51 1.02 9.95
C LEU A 529 -27.41 0.13 8.70
N LEU A 530 -26.25 -0.49 8.46
CA LEU A 530 -26.01 -1.40 7.34
C LEU A 530 -25.55 -2.78 7.85
N PRO A 531 -26.42 -3.58 8.47
CA PRO A 531 -26.03 -4.91 8.87
C PRO A 531 -25.78 -5.76 7.62
N ILE A 532 -24.58 -6.32 7.53
CA ILE A 532 -24.18 -7.35 6.57
C ILE A 532 -23.57 -8.47 7.40
N ILE A 533 -24.34 -9.52 7.65
CA ILE A 533 -23.92 -10.62 8.53
C ILE A 533 -23.75 -11.86 7.68
N PRO A 534 -22.53 -12.25 7.31
CA PRO A 534 -22.27 -13.52 6.63
C PRO A 534 -22.85 -14.71 7.44
N LYS A 535 -23.58 -15.58 6.75
CA LYS A 535 -24.26 -16.75 7.34
C LYS A 535 -23.82 -18.05 6.69
N THR A 536 -24.07 -19.12 7.42
CA THR A 536 -24.12 -20.50 6.90
C THR A 536 -25.34 -20.70 6.00
N ARG A 537 -25.36 -21.82 5.27
CA ARG A 537 -26.50 -22.22 4.42
C ARG A 537 -27.84 -22.21 5.15
N ASP A 538 -27.84 -22.59 6.43
CA ASP A 538 -29.04 -22.66 7.27
C ASP A 538 -29.38 -21.32 7.94
N GLY A 539 -28.69 -20.23 7.57
CA GLY A 539 -28.97 -18.88 8.07
C GLY A 539 -28.33 -18.53 9.42
N LYS A 540 -27.47 -19.38 9.98
CA LYS A 540 -26.75 -19.06 11.23
C LYS A 540 -25.55 -18.13 10.95
N PRO A 541 -25.35 -17.03 11.70
CA PRO A 541 -24.18 -16.17 11.55
C PRO A 541 -22.85 -16.93 11.67
N ILE A 542 -21.89 -16.60 10.81
CA ILE A 542 -20.55 -17.20 10.83
C ILE A 542 -19.70 -16.49 11.89
N LYS A 543 -19.05 -17.28 12.76
CA LYS A 543 -18.05 -16.79 13.71
C LYS A 543 -16.62 -17.14 13.30
N ASN A 544 -16.43 -18.32 12.71
CA ASN A 544 -15.15 -18.79 12.20
C ASN A 544 -15.19 -18.82 10.67
N PHE A 545 -14.64 -17.80 10.03
CA PHE A 545 -14.60 -17.69 8.57
C PHE A 545 -13.67 -18.73 7.92
N ASN A 546 -12.62 -19.19 8.62
CA ASN A 546 -11.70 -20.19 8.10
C ASN A 546 -12.41 -21.53 7.82
N SER A 547 -13.49 -21.84 8.56
CA SER A 547 -14.35 -23.02 8.30
C SER A 547 -15.16 -22.95 7.00
N ARG A 548 -15.03 -21.86 6.25
CA ARG A 548 -15.76 -21.58 5.00
C ARG A 548 -14.86 -21.48 3.78
N ILE A 549 -13.56 -21.72 3.96
CA ILE A 549 -12.59 -21.77 2.88
C ILE A 549 -12.98 -22.86 1.89
N ILE A 550 -12.91 -22.50 0.61
CA ILE A 550 -13.14 -23.41 -0.50
C ILE A 550 -11.80 -24.07 -0.83
N TYR A 551 -11.82 -25.38 -0.99
CA TYR A 551 -10.64 -26.17 -1.33
C TYR A 551 -10.75 -26.68 -2.76
N THR A 552 -9.61 -26.82 -3.42
CA THR A 552 -9.47 -27.38 -4.77
C THR A 552 -8.37 -28.43 -4.77
N ASN A 553 -8.38 -29.33 -5.76
CA ASN A 553 -7.28 -30.24 -6.00
C ASN A 553 -6.34 -29.66 -7.06
N SER A 554 -5.06 -29.51 -6.72
CA SER A 554 -3.99 -29.05 -7.62
C SER A 554 -2.73 -29.86 -7.29
N GLY A 555 -2.00 -30.35 -8.28
CA GLY A 555 -0.78 -31.14 -8.05
C GLY A 555 -1.01 -32.50 -7.39
N GLY A 556 -2.25 -33.02 -7.42
CA GLY A 556 -2.62 -34.20 -6.63
C GLY A 556 -2.77 -33.92 -5.13
N HIS A 557 -2.77 -32.66 -4.71
CA HIS A 557 -2.95 -32.21 -3.33
C HIS A 557 -4.23 -31.38 -3.20
N THR A 558 -4.88 -31.46 -2.03
CA THR A 558 -5.99 -30.55 -1.70
C THR A 558 -5.42 -29.27 -1.08
N THR A 559 -5.67 -28.14 -1.73
CA THR A 559 -5.23 -26.81 -1.30
C THR A 559 -6.40 -25.87 -1.15
N GLU A 560 -6.24 -24.80 -0.38
CA GLU A 560 -7.17 -23.68 -0.43
C GLU A 560 -7.20 -23.08 -1.84
N LEU A 561 -8.41 -22.75 -2.33
CA LEU A 561 -8.58 -22.05 -3.60
C LEU A 561 -8.24 -20.57 -3.40
N LYS A 562 -7.00 -20.19 -3.72
CA LYS A 562 -6.50 -18.81 -3.62
C LYS A 562 -7.16 -17.88 -4.64
N GLU A 563 -7.31 -16.59 -4.30
CA GLU A 563 -7.87 -15.57 -5.20
C GLU A 563 -7.12 -15.48 -6.52
N TRP A 564 -5.78 -15.35 -6.47
CA TRP A 564 -4.95 -15.30 -7.68
C TRP A 564 -5.04 -16.59 -8.51
N LEU A 565 -5.10 -17.75 -7.84
CA LEU A 565 -5.21 -19.05 -8.50
C LEU A 565 -6.56 -19.17 -9.21
N ALA A 566 -7.63 -18.70 -8.59
CA ALA A 566 -8.96 -18.66 -9.20
C ALA A 566 -8.96 -17.80 -10.48
N THR A 567 -8.27 -16.66 -10.47
CA THR A 567 -8.08 -15.81 -11.67
C THR A 567 -7.22 -16.55 -12.72
N ALA A 568 -6.08 -17.13 -12.33
CA ALA A 568 -5.18 -17.83 -13.25
C ALA A 568 -5.88 -19.00 -13.97
N ARG A 569 -6.63 -19.84 -13.24
CA ARG A 569 -7.40 -20.95 -13.82
C ARG A 569 -8.52 -20.46 -14.73
N TYR A 570 -9.09 -19.30 -14.46
CA TYR A 570 -10.09 -18.71 -15.33
C TYR A 570 -9.49 -18.22 -16.65
N LEU A 571 -8.33 -17.55 -16.59
CA LEU A 571 -7.59 -17.13 -17.77
C LEU A 571 -7.24 -18.31 -18.70
N GLN A 572 -6.78 -19.43 -18.13
CA GLN A 572 -6.48 -20.67 -18.88
C GLN A 572 -7.72 -21.31 -19.52
N SER A 573 -8.92 -21.03 -18.99
CA SER A 573 -10.16 -21.69 -19.41
C SER A 573 -10.75 -21.14 -20.71
N PHE A 574 -10.26 -19.99 -21.17
CA PHE A 574 -10.85 -19.33 -22.32
C PHE A 574 -10.67 -20.11 -23.63
N PRO A 575 -11.56 -19.91 -24.61
CA PRO A 575 -11.38 -20.46 -25.94
C PRO A 575 -10.02 -20.08 -26.53
N LYS A 576 -9.39 -21.04 -27.21
CA LYS A 576 -8.08 -20.84 -27.83
C LYS A 576 -8.22 -20.14 -29.17
N VAL A 577 -7.35 -19.15 -29.41
CA VAL A 577 -7.11 -18.53 -30.72
C VAL A 577 -5.66 -18.83 -31.06
N GLU A 578 -5.42 -19.44 -32.22
CA GLU A 578 -4.07 -19.87 -32.65
C GLU A 578 -3.35 -20.75 -31.60
N GLY A 579 -4.11 -21.59 -30.88
CA GLY A 579 -3.58 -22.55 -29.92
C GLY A 579 -3.35 -22.02 -28.50
N VAL A 580 -3.50 -20.70 -28.27
CA VAL A 580 -3.34 -20.07 -26.95
C VAL A 580 -4.70 -19.57 -26.46
N PRO A 581 -5.10 -19.78 -25.18
CA PRO A 581 -6.32 -19.18 -24.64
C PRO A 581 -6.32 -17.66 -24.86
N GLN A 582 -7.45 -17.08 -25.27
CA GLN A 582 -7.55 -15.65 -25.51
C GLN A 582 -8.68 -15.03 -24.68
N ILE A 583 -8.39 -13.93 -24.00
CA ILE A 583 -9.42 -13.19 -23.25
C ILE A 583 -10.50 -12.71 -24.25
N PRO A 584 -11.78 -13.05 -24.01
CA PRO A 584 -12.85 -12.63 -24.89
C PRO A 584 -13.04 -11.10 -24.90
N TYR A 585 -13.40 -10.53 -26.06
CA TYR A 585 -13.80 -9.11 -26.18
C TYR A 585 -14.99 -8.71 -25.30
N TYR A 586 -15.72 -9.69 -24.73
CA TYR A 586 -16.66 -9.46 -23.64
C TYR A 586 -16.03 -8.61 -22.53
N TYR A 587 -14.77 -8.87 -22.14
CA TYR A 587 -14.08 -8.10 -21.12
C TYR A 587 -13.49 -6.77 -21.61
N ASN A 588 -13.77 -6.35 -22.86
CA ASN A 588 -13.43 -5.02 -23.36
C ASN A 588 -14.59 -4.02 -23.23
N THR A 589 -15.72 -4.42 -22.64
CA THR A 589 -16.91 -3.57 -22.48
C THR A 589 -17.51 -3.71 -21.08
N LEU A 590 -18.29 -2.68 -20.69
CA LEU A 590 -19.05 -2.70 -19.44
C LEU A 590 -20.37 -3.45 -19.63
N HIS A 591 -20.85 -4.13 -18.58
CA HIS A 591 -22.02 -5.00 -18.61
C HIS A 591 -23.21 -4.48 -17.80
N GLY A 592 -23.12 -3.26 -17.27
CA GLY A 592 -24.18 -2.63 -16.49
C GLY A 592 -24.35 -3.24 -15.10
N ARG A 593 -23.26 -3.75 -14.51
CA ARG A 593 -23.22 -4.27 -13.13
C ARG A 593 -23.24 -3.13 -12.11
N LYS A 594 -22.75 -1.94 -12.50
CA LYS A 594 -22.79 -0.73 -11.66
C LYS A 594 -23.17 0.49 -12.51
N ILE A 595 -24.38 1.02 -12.28
CA ILE A 595 -24.97 2.08 -13.10
C ILE A 595 -25.11 3.36 -12.27
N ILE A 596 -24.56 4.47 -12.78
CA ILE A 596 -24.64 5.79 -12.14
C ILE A 596 -25.79 6.58 -12.76
N ASP A 597 -26.77 6.97 -11.94
CA ASP A 597 -27.84 7.90 -12.31
C ASP A 597 -27.53 9.30 -11.79
N ASN A 598 -27.15 10.21 -12.67
CA ASN A 598 -26.81 11.60 -12.32
C ASN A 598 -28.02 12.55 -12.33
N THR A 599 -29.26 12.04 -12.28
CA THR A 599 -30.46 12.87 -12.27
C THR A 599 -30.55 13.72 -11.00
N ASN A 600 -30.61 15.04 -11.15
CA ASN A 600 -30.59 16.01 -10.05
C ASN A 600 -31.97 16.60 -9.68
N SER A 601 -33.06 16.05 -10.23
CA SER A 601 -34.40 16.54 -9.90
C SER A 601 -34.76 16.18 -8.44
N LEU A 602 -35.54 17.05 -7.77
CA LEU A 602 -35.99 16.79 -6.40
C LEU A 602 -36.71 15.44 -6.26
N GLY A 603 -37.49 15.05 -7.28
CA GLY A 603 -38.15 13.75 -7.34
C GLY A 603 -37.17 12.57 -7.36
N ALA A 604 -36.06 12.67 -8.10
CA ALA A 604 -35.04 11.64 -8.14
C ALA A 604 -34.23 11.56 -6.83
N ILE A 605 -33.95 12.71 -6.21
CA ILE A 605 -33.17 12.81 -4.97
C ILE A 605 -33.98 12.31 -3.75
N LEU A 606 -35.27 12.64 -3.68
CA LEU A 606 -36.13 12.34 -2.52
C LEU A 606 -37.04 11.12 -2.74
N GLY A 607 -37.08 10.57 -3.95
CA GLY A 607 -37.99 9.49 -4.33
C GLY A 607 -37.67 8.16 -3.65
N ASN A 608 -38.72 7.44 -3.23
CA ASN A 608 -38.62 6.11 -2.60
C ASN A 608 -37.53 6.02 -1.52
N PRO A 609 -37.60 6.84 -0.45
CA PRO A 609 -36.59 6.84 0.60
C PRO A 609 -36.66 5.54 1.40
N ASN A 610 -35.50 4.97 1.73
CA ASN A 610 -35.44 3.83 2.63
C ASN A 610 -35.72 4.25 4.09
N SER A 611 -35.78 3.27 5.00
CA SER A 611 -36.09 3.55 6.41
C SER A 611 -35.09 4.48 7.11
N ILE A 612 -33.84 4.52 6.66
CA ILE A 612 -32.81 5.41 7.21
C ILE A 612 -33.10 6.86 6.78
N ALA A 613 -33.32 7.06 5.47
CA ALA A 613 -33.70 8.35 4.90
C ALA A 613 -34.99 8.91 5.50
N VAL A 614 -36.03 8.10 5.63
CA VAL A 614 -37.30 8.53 6.24
C VAL A 614 -37.08 9.05 7.67
N LYS A 615 -36.33 8.32 8.51
CA LYS A 615 -36.04 8.74 9.90
C LYS A 615 -35.29 10.06 9.94
N LEU A 616 -34.28 10.23 9.08
CA LEU A 616 -33.49 11.46 9.01
C LEU A 616 -34.32 12.64 8.48
N TYR A 617 -35.14 12.43 7.44
CA TYR A 617 -36.03 13.46 6.91
C TYR A 617 -37.05 13.91 7.95
N LEU A 618 -37.61 12.99 8.73
CA LEU A 618 -38.51 13.34 9.84
C LEU A 618 -37.80 14.14 10.94
N LEU A 619 -36.56 13.79 11.29
CA LEU A 619 -35.73 14.53 12.23
C LEU A 619 -35.43 15.95 11.75
N VAL A 620 -35.03 16.11 10.49
CA VAL A 620 -34.78 17.42 9.88
C VAL A 620 -36.06 18.24 9.83
N PHE A 621 -37.18 17.63 9.43
CA PHE A 621 -38.49 18.30 9.40
C PHE A 621 -38.92 18.77 10.79
N ALA A 622 -38.75 17.93 11.82
CA ALA A 622 -39.03 18.30 13.21
C ALA A 622 -38.14 19.47 13.68
N ALA A 623 -36.85 19.45 13.37
CA ALA A 623 -35.92 20.54 13.71
C ALA A 623 -36.32 21.86 13.02
N VAL A 624 -36.66 21.81 11.72
CA VAL A 624 -37.14 22.98 10.97
C VAL A 624 -38.46 23.50 11.54
N ALA A 625 -39.37 22.62 11.95
CA ALA A 625 -40.63 23.01 12.59
C ALA A 625 -40.39 23.72 13.94
N VAL A 626 -39.46 23.21 14.76
CA VAL A 626 -39.08 23.83 16.04
C VAL A 626 -38.44 25.20 15.83
N ILE A 627 -37.50 25.32 14.88
CA ILE A 627 -36.85 26.60 14.54
C ILE A 627 -37.90 27.60 14.03
N SER A 628 -38.79 27.17 13.14
CA SER A 628 -39.86 28.02 12.60
C SER A 628 -40.82 28.47 13.69
N ALA A 629 -41.20 27.60 14.62
CA ALA A 629 -42.02 27.94 15.77
C ALA A 629 -41.31 28.93 16.72
N ALA A 630 -40.01 28.76 16.97
CA ALA A 630 -39.20 29.68 17.76
C ALA A 630 -39.10 31.06 17.10
N VAL A 631 -38.83 31.12 15.79
CA VAL A 631 -38.81 32.37 15.01
C VAL A 631 -40.17 33.05 15.05
N LEU A 632 -41.27 32.33 14.84
CA LEU A 632 -42.62 32.87 14.94
C LEU A 632 -42.93 33.37 16.36
N GLY A 633 -42.47 32.67 17.39
CA GLY A 633 -42.58 33.08 18.79
C GLY A 633 -41.83 34.39 19.07
N ILE A 634 -40.59 34.51 18.58
CA ILE A 634 -39.78 35.74 18.67
C ILE A 634 -40.46 36.89 17.92
N VAL A 635 -40.94 36.66 16.69
CA VAL A 635 -41.64 37.67 15.89
C VAL A 635 -42.91 38.14 16.62
N ARG A 636 -43.70 37.23 17.18
CA ARG A 636 -44.89 37.56 17.99
C ARG A 636 -44.51 38.35 19.26
N PHE A 637 -43.45 37.94 19.96
CA PHE A 637 -42.94 38.64 21.14
C PHE A 637 -42.47 40.06 20.81
N VAL A 638 -41.69 40.23 19.75
CA VAL A 638 -41.21 41.55 19.27
C VAL A 638 -42.37 42.44 18.84
N ARG A 639 -43.36 41.90 18.11
CA ARG A 639 -44.57 42.64 17.74
C ARG A 639 -45.38 43.10 18.96
N LYS A 640 -45.58 42.22 19.96
CA LYS A 640 -46.27 42.55 21.21
C LYS A 640 -45.52 43.62 22.03
N ARG A 641 -44.19 43.57 22.04
CA ARG A 641 -43.35 44.55 22.73
C ARG A 641 -43.34 45.91 22.02
N LYS A 642 -43.45 45.94 20.69
CA LYS A 642 -43.66 47.17 19.91
C LYS A 642 -45.05 47.77 20.16
N SER A 643 -46.13 46.97 20.16
CA SER A 643 -47.48 47.49 20.43
C SER A 643 -47.64 48.06 21.83
N ASN A 644 -46.99 47.46 22.84
CA ASN A 644 -47.01 47.97 24.21
C ASN A 644 -46.14 49.24 24.43
N LYS A 645 -45.20 49.56 23.52
CA LYS A 645 -44.43 50.81 23.57
C LYS A 645 -45.15 51.99 22.92
N THR A 646 -46.15 51.74 22.07
CA THR A 646 -47.01 52.76 21.45
C THR A 646 -48.29 53.04 22.24
N ALA A 647 -48.52 52.32 23.34
CA ALA A 647 -49.69 52.46 24.21
C ALA A 647 -49.35 53.11 25.58
N VAL A 648 -48.19 53.77 25.68
CA VAL A 648 -47.76 54.60 26.82
C VAL A 648 -47.68 56.04 26.36
#